data_AF-A0A959HNH7-F1
#
_entry.id   AF-A0A959HNH7-F1
#
_cell.length_a   1.000
_cell.length_b   1.000
_cell.length_c   1.000
_cell.angle_alpha   90.00
_cell.angle_beta   90.00
_cell.angle_gamma   90.00
#
_symmetry.space_group_name_H-M   'P 1'
#
loop_
_entity.id
_entity.type
_entity.pdbx_description
1 polymer ?
#
loop_
_entity_poly.entity_id
_entity_poly.type
_entity_poly.pdbx_seq_one_letter_code
_entity_poly.pdbx_strand_id
1 'polypeptide(L)'
;MMQSEKLMIFILVLSMFRALNVYGSMDTLPVTEMGRRHYELAKQTELESIVLLENKEHILPLDKAVQSKIAVFGNGSFVPTNGSSGSGTVPGAFTYNLYKGLRKIGVAYDETVYNHYKENISVTYDWGVSVKVNHNWDTSDKEKWGEARFSNSGWNRESPIADPELGLEGQMVASAADFSSDKTAVVYITRGVGTEEMDRFDQPSDWYLNPSEYTLLKQVTRAFDQVIVILNTSGSMDLSWMDFDWLANDPDYNEGGSLTPAFAKACANKVKGLILSYGSGSYHGVVMAELLYGEADFSGKLADSMTKTYGQQPTKDNFHYVTYADRGLNDKDFNALNGKDDPIYLYQESIYTGYRYFDTFAADDVLYPFGYGLSYNTFAFKDYKVEADEAENTIRVSATIANVSDEKGLPAGKEVMEVYVSAPEGALEQPYQKLVAYAKTGKLAPGAAETVAVTIPVADLASYHEKKAAYVLEAGDYLIRVGNSSRNTHIAGMITVNDEIVAGQLSNKLTLNGADPTGKADNKAVYDSIRFSTKAKRPADPAVYGYQNPNDRKEIEEARASALLIDENFVAFTDNSGNNTSFAAGRAPDDYVATLTAVKKGEISRADFVAQMTKDELVNFLSGGYGARNSEQYYSDDPALQINHLTSKDAEKGWIGGAGSSRNIRRLGIPSLTYADGSAGIFISASTAKQLGIDPNPGFARAAGMACTWNPELQYQWGKAIGEEMRAINVDIWLAPSINLHRNPLNGRNTEYYSEDPVLSGKIAAYVAKGVAENGVSVCLKHFAGNDQEWYRRGLHTPASEARGENKDAANTIVSERALREVTLKPFEIAVKSGQVMCVMSAFNKINGKYCAASDELLTGILRGEWHYEGFVVTDWGDFDEIPHAADEMRAGNDMIMSGYHTRYKIPDQIYQNVVKSYSGQPHTVSLDQLRRNAAHVLNTILFSRNAFTEDNDYNLEKHLSHKLEIMTTQLPAAIVGMDYAKIKVNPIVVAGSEGATRYTFSIGAGGDPLPAALSLHGNGSITGMPAPEDLGKYKLLVQVEDDRGNVATKPLELEVANQKEKVKDQENDETTKAAQLPVDRGLMLDPPDNSELKATIGKAFSRRITASGGTVESFSYTLSPNSDALPQGLIFQDGLISGKPEPGTAGVYSIVVRASEIGGSFRSSEAGYRLVVSE
;
A
#
# COMPACT_ATOMS: atom_id res chain seq x y z
N MET A 1 -5.70 -32.21 -46.33
CA MET A 1 -4.92 -31.04 -45.85
C MET A 1 -5.45 -30.49 -44.52
N MET A 2 -6.75 -30.22 -44.33
CA MET A 2 -7.26 -29.76 -43.02
C MET A 2 -7.27 -30.80 -41.87
N GLN A 3 -7.16 -32.11 -42.15
CA GLN A 3 -7.06 -33.15 -41.09
C GLN A 3 -5.63 -33.45 -40.66
N SER A 4 -4.61 -33.12 -41.47
CA SER A 4 -3.20 -33.38 -41.13
C SER A 4 -2.63 -32.31 -40.20
N GLU A 5 -3.08 -31.05 -40.31
CA GLU A 5 -2.66 -29.97 -39.39
C GLU A 5 -3.19 -30.18 -37.98
N LYS A 6 -4.43 -30.65 -37.82
CA LYS A 6 -4.99 -30.98 -36.50
C LYS A 6 -4.29 -32.18 -35.84
N LEU A 7 -3.88 -33.18 -36.64
CA LEU A 7 -3.13 -34.33 -36.11
C LEU A 7 -1.68 -33.95 -35.75
N MET A 8 -1.07 -33.03 -36.49
CA MET A 8 0.29 -32.54 -36.22
C MET A 8 0.33 -31.64 -34.99
N ILE A 9 -0.69 -30.80 -34.77
CA ILE A 9 -0.89 -30.05 -33.51
C ILE A 9 -1.16 -31.01 -32.35
N PHE A 10 -1.98 -32.05 -32.54
CA PHE A 10 -2.25 -33.05 -31.50
C PHE A 10 -1.01 -33.88 -31.13
N ILE A 11 -0.15 -34.21 -32.11
CA ILE A 11 1.12 -34.91 -31.90
C ILE A 11 2.17 -34.00 -31.25
N LEU A 12 2.25 -32.71 -31.61
CA LEU A 12 3.11 -31.72 -30.96
C LEU A 12 2.74 -31.53 -29.48
N VAL A 13 1.43 -31.45 -29.19
CA VAL A 13 0.89 -31.40 -27.83
C VAL A 13 1.25 -32.69 -27.07
N LEU A 14 1.10 -33.88 -27.68
CA LEU A 14 1.48 -35.16 -27.06
C LEU A 14 2.99 -35.35 -26.85
N SER A 15 3.84 -34.75 -27.68
CA SER A 15 5.30 -34.75 -27.46
C SER A 15 5.73 -33.83 -26.32
N MET A 16 5.01 -32.72 -26.05
CA MET A 16 5.23 -31.92 -24.84
C MET A 16 4.82 -32.68 -23.57
N PHE A 17 3.84 -33.59 -23.65
CA PHE A 17 3.39 -34.41 -22.52
C PHE A 17 4.38 -35.53 -22.08
N ARG A 18 5.36 -35.92 -22.91
CA ARG A 18 6.28 -37.03 -22.57
C ARG A 18 7.60 -36.62 -21.88
N ALA A 19 7.91 -35.32 -21.78
CA ALA A 19 9.17 -34.84 -21.20
C ALA A 19 9.04 -34.35 -19.73
N LEU A 20 7.92 -34.61 -19.05
CA LEU A 20 7.54 -33.93 -17.80
C LEU A 20 7.26 -34.85 -16.60
N ASN A 21 7.85 -36.05 -16.54
CA ASN A 21 7.73 -36.92 -15.37
C ASN A 21 9.06 -37.07 -14.63
N VAL A 22 9.10 -36.70 -13.34
CA VAL A 22 9.65 -37.45 -12.18
C VAL A 22 9.80 -36.53 -10.93
N TYR A 23 8.92 -36.75 -9.93
CA TYR A 23 8.79 -36.19 -8.54
C TYR A 23 8.54 -34.66 -8.38
N GLY A 24 7.48 -34.15 -7.73
CA GLY A 24 6.29 -34.73 -7.10
C GLY A 24 5.38 -33.61 -6.49
N SER A 25 4.06 -33.86 -6.56
CA SER A 25 2.89 -33.22 -5.91
C SER A 25 2.02 -32.17 -6.65
N MET A 26 2.45 -31.52 -7.74
CA MET A 26 1.56 -30.63 -8.54
C MET A 26 1.25 -31.12 -9.96
N ASP A 27 2.03 -32.04 -10.53
CA ASP A 27 1.91 -32.47 -11.93
C ASP A 27 0.68 -33.39 -12.23
N THR A 28 -0.26 -33.52 -11.29
CA THR A 28 -1.42 -34.43 -11.39
C THR A 28 -2.78 -33.73 -11.34
N LEU A 29 -2.83 -32.41 -11.22
CA LEU A 29 -4.08 -31.65 -11.32
C LEU A 29 -4.32 -31.27 -12.79
N PRO A 30 -5.53 -31.44 -13.33
CA PRO A 30 -5.86 -30.91 -14.66
C PRO A 30 -5.80 -29.38 -14.61
N VAL A 31 -4.75 -28.80 -15.19
CA VAL A 31 -4.59 -27.34 -15.32
C VAL A 31 -5.68 -26.79 -16.23
N THR A 32 -6.39 -25.74 -15.80
CA THR A 32 -7.43 -25.11 -16.62
C THR A 32 -6.82 -24.34 -17.79
N GLU A 33 -7.63 -23.97 -18.79
CA GLU A 33 -7.13 -23.13 -19.89
C GLU A 33 -6.66 -21.75 -19.41
N MET A 34 -7.33 -21.20 -18.38
CA MET A 34 -6.90 -19.97 -17.72
C MET A 34 -5.53 -20.16 -17.07
N GLY A 35 -5.37 -21.20 -16.25
CA GLY A 35 -4.10 -21.51 -15.61
C GLY A 35 -2.97 -21.69 -16.62
N ARG A 36 -3.19 -22.44 -17.71
CA ARG A 36 -2.16 -22.64 -18.75
C ARG A 36 -1.62 -21.30 -19.29
N ARG A 37 -2.50 -20.38 -19.64
CA ARG A 37 -2.10 -19.03 -20.10
C ARG A 37 -1.33 -18.27 -19.02
N HIS A 38 -1.79 -18.33 -17.77
CA HIS A 38 -1.16 -17.61 -16.65
C HIS A 38 0.24 -18.17 -16.30
N TYR A 39 0.40 -19.49 -16.31
CA TYR A 39 1.70 -20.16 -16.12
C TYR A 39 2.68 -19.83 -17.25
N GLU A 40 2.23 -19.81 -18.51
CA GLU A 40 3.04 -19.39 -19.65
C GLU A 40 3.45 -17.92 -19.54
N LEU A 41 2.52 -17.06 -19.13
CA LEU A 41 2.78 -15.64 -18.89
C LEU A 41 3.79 -15.44 -17.76
N ALA A 42 3.66 -16.12 -16.62
CA ALA A 42 4.61 -16.03 -15.51
C ALA A 42 6.03 -16.44 -15.92
N LYS A 43 6.17 -17.51 -16.72
CA LYS A 43 7.46 -17.88 -17.29
C LYS A 43 8.00 -16.76 -18.21
N GLN A 44 7.15 -16.16 -19.03
CA GLN A 44 7.56 -15.08 -19.94
C GLN A 44 7.97 -13.80 -19.18
N THR A 45 7.26 -13.43 -18.10
CA THR A 45 7.61 -12.27 -17.29
C THR A 45 8.98 -12.43 -16.65
N GLU A 46 9.31 -13.62 -16.17
CA GLU A 46 10.66 -13.93 -15.66
C GLU A 46 11.73 -13.92 -16.75
N LEU A 47 11.43 -14.46 -17.94
CA LEU A 47 12.38 -14.48 -19.05
C LEU A 47 12.78 -13.07 -19.50
N GLU A 48 11.82 -12.14 -19.49
CA GLU A 48 12.05 -10.76 -19.90
C GLU A 48 12.52 -9.84 -18.75
N SER A 49 12.49 -10.28 -17.49
CA SER A 49 12.89 -9.48 -16.33
C SER A 49 14.36 -9.65 -15.90
N ILE A 50 14.99 -10.78 -16.23
CA ILE A 50 16.37 -11.05 -15.84
C ILE A 50 17.32 -10.22 -16.71
N VAL A 51 18.25 -9.51 -16.06
CA VAL A 51 19.17 -8.55 -16.68
C VAL A 51 20.57 -9.14 -16.74
N LEU A 52 21.17 -9.20 -17.93
CA LEU A 52 22.58 -9.49 -18.10
C LEU A 52 23.38 -8.20 -17.92
N LEU A 53 24.27 -8.16 -16.93
CA LEU A 53 25.08 -6.98 -16.61
C LEU A 53 26.47 -7.05 -17.25
N GLU A 54 27.10 -8.22 -17.20
CA GLU A 54 28.44 -8.47 -17.73
C GLU A 54 28.50 -9.80 -18.49
N ASN A 55 29.21 -9.80 -19.61
CA ASN A 55 29.49 -11.00 -20.41
C ASN A 55 30.89 -10.91 -21.04
N LYS A 56 31.92 -11.02 -20.19
CA LYS A 56 33.33 -10.93 -20.60
C LYS A 56 33.69 -12.13 -21.46
N GLU A 57 34.50 -11.87 -22.49
CA GLU A 57 34.97 -12.89 -23.43
C GLU A 57 33.83 -13.61 -24.18
N HIS A 58 32.61 -13.05 -24.16
CA HIS A 58 31.41 -13.66 -24.75
C HIS A 58 31.18 -15.10 -24.26
N ILE A 59 31.39 -15.34 -22.96
CA ILE A 59 31.23 -16.69 -22.39
C ILE A 59 29.78 -17.19 -22.44
N LEU A 60 28.80 -16.28 -22.36
CA LEU A 60 27.39 -16.59 -22.54
C LEU A 60 26.94 -16.26 -23.97
N PRO A 61 26.08 -17.09 -24.60
CA PRO A 61 25.52 -18.32 -24.04
C PRO A 61 26.55 -19.46 -23.96
N LEU A 62 26.41 -20.32 -22.96
CA LEU A 62 27.18 -21.57 -22.84
C LEU A 62 26.81 -22.53 -23.97
N ASP A 63 27.81 -23.19 -24.56
CA ASP A 63 27.61 -24.20 -25.59
C ASP A 63 27.41 -25.57 -24.93
N LYS A 64 26.23 -26.17 -25.09
CA LYS A 64 25.94 -27.52 -24.55
C LYS A 64 26.90 -28.59 -25.03
N ALA A 65 27.49 -28.44 -26.23
CA ALA A 65 28.47 -29.38 -26.77
C ALA A 65 29.82 -29.28 -26.05
N VAL A 66 30.15 -28.12 -25.49
CA VAL A 66 31.39 -27.87 -24.77
C VAL A 66 31.13 -27.97 -23.26
N GLN A 67 30.24 -27.12 -22.73
CA GLN A 67 29.81 -27.09 -21.34
C GLN A 67 28.63 -28.04 -21.05
N SER A 68 28.79 -29.31 -21.42
CA SER A 68 27.81 -30.38 -21.14
C SER A 68 27.66 -30.76 -19.65
N LYS A 69 28.62 -30.34 -18.81
CA LYS A 69 28.70 -30.59 -17.38
C LYS A 69 29.02 -29.29 -16.65
N ILE A 70 28.24 -28.94 -15.64
CA ILE A 70 28.38 -27.68 -14.91
C ILE A 70 28.39 -27.88 -13.40
N ALA A 71 29.27 -27.17 -12.69
CA ALA A 71 29.20 -27.07 -11.23
C ALA A 71 28.34 -25.86 -10.83
N VAL A 72 27.44 -26.06 -9.87
CA VAL A 72 26.50 -25.04 -9.42
C VAL A 72 26.62 -24.88 -7.91
N PHE A 73 26.74 -23.64 -7.44
CA PHE A 73 26.90 -23.31 -6.02
C PHE A 73 25.97 -22.17 -5.61
N GLY A 74 25.83 -21.99 -4.29
CA GLY A 74 24.99 -20.99 -3.65
C GLY A 74 23.63 -21.57 -3.24
N ASN A 75 23.16 -21.23 -2.03
CA ASN A 75 21.84 -21.63 -1.52
C ASN A 75 20.70 -21.34 -2.53
N GLY A 76 20.76 -20.17 -3.17
CA GLY A 76 19.79 -19.71 -4.19
C GLY A 76 19.69 -20.60 -5.43
N SER A 77 20.73 -21.40 -5.71
CA SER A 77 20.69 -22.35 -6.84
C SER A 77 19.72 -23.51 -6.59
N PHE A 78 19.47 -23.84 -5.31
CA PHE A 78 18.54 -24.88 -4.87
C PHE A 78 17.20 -24.30 -4.43
N VAL A 79 17.19 -23.13 -3.79
CA VAL A 79 15.97 -22.39 -3.40
C VAL A 79 16.14 -20.91 -3.72
N PRO A 80 15.81 -20.48 -4.95
CA PRO A 80 15.89 -19.07 -5.30
C PRO A 80 14.85 -18.29 -4.49
N THR A 81 15.20 -17.08 -4.06
CA THR A 81 14.32 -16.19 -3.33
C THR A 81 13.24 -15.65 -4.27
N ASN A 82 12.02 -16.14 -4.07
CA ASN A 82 10.83 -15.80 -4.84
C ASN A 82 9.88 -14.81 -4.12
N GLY A 83 10.00 -14.67 -2.78
CA GLY A 83 9.22 -13.72 -1.97
C GLY A 83 10.06 -12.86 -1.01
N SER A 84 9.49 -11.73 -0.60
CA SER A 84 9.83 -11.02 0.64
C SER A 84 9.00 -11.61 1.78
N SER A 85 9.05 -11.03 2.99
CA SER A 85 7.98 -11.22 3.98
C SER A 85 7.12 -9.96 4.10
N GLY A 86 6.02 -10.04 4.86
CA GLY A 86 5.00 -8.97 4.96
C GLY A 86 3.82 -9.16 4.00
N SER A 87 2.93 -8.17 3.94
CA SER A 87 1.68 -8.19 3.16
C SER A 87 1.90 -8.36 1.65
N GLY A 88 3.04 -7.90 1.13
CA GLY A 88 3.41 -8.03 -0.29
C GLY A 88 3.74 -9.46 -0.75
N THR A 89 3.81 -10.44 0.17
CA THR A 89 4.28 -11.81 -0.09
C THR A 89 3.22 -12.67 -0.75
N VAL A 90 3.55 -13.26 -1.90
CA VAL A 90 2.66 -14.18 -2.63
C VAL A 90 3.47 -15.39 -3.06
N PRO A 91 3.48 -16.48 -2.28
CA PRO A 91 4.16 -17.68 -2.71
C PRO A 91 3.45 -18.26 -3.93
N GLY A 92 4.21 -18.46 -5.02
CA GLY A 92 3.72 -19.25 -6.15
C GLY A 92 3.52 -20.71 -5.75
N ALA A 93 2.71 -21.43 -6.53
CA ALA A 93 2.35 -22.81 -6.24
C ALA A 93 3.54 -23.78 -6.16
N PHE A 94 4.62 -23.45 -6.85
CA PHE A 94 5.87 -24.19 -6.88
C PHE A 94 7.04 -23.22 -7.01
N THR A 95 8.27 -23.73 -6.93
CA THR A 95 9.47 -22.99 -7.34
C THR A 95 10.44 -23.95 -8.00
N TYR A 96 10.91 -23.59 -9.20
CA TYR A 96 11.89 -24.38 -9.92
C TYR A 96 13.30 -23.85 -9.67
N ASN A 97 14.17 -24.74 -9.22
CA ASN A 97 15.57 -24.46 -8.99
C ASN A 97 16.41 -24.72 -10.26
N LEU A 98 17.65 -24.22 -10.26
CA LEU A 98 18.49 -24.28 -11.47
C LEU A 98 18.78 -25.73 -11.88
N TYR A 99 18.98 -26.63 -10.92
CA TYR A 99 19.18 -28.07 -11.17
C TYR A 99 18.03 -28.70 -11.99
N LYS A 100 16.79 -28.31 -11.71
CA LYS A 100 15.63 -28.75 -12.52
C LYS A 100 15.69 -28.19 -13.94
N GLY A 101 16.08 -26.93 -14.10
CA GLY A 101 16.31 -26.31 -15.40
C GLY A 101 17.37 -27.05 -16.22
N LEU A 102 18.55 -27.28 -15.64
CA LEU A 102 19.67 -27.98 -16.27
C LEU A 102 19.27 -29.40 -16.72
N ARG A 103 18.60 -30.16 -15.86
CA ARG A 103 18.10 -31.49 -16.21
C ARG A 103 17.14 -31.45 -17.40
N LYS A 104 16.22 -30.47 -17.43
CA LYS A 104 15.23 -30.30 -18.50
C LYS A 104 15.90 -30.04 -19.85
N ILE A 105 17.01 -29.32 -19.87
CA ILE A 105 17.75 -28.99 -21.10
C ILE A 105 18.87 -29.99 -21.43
N GLY A 106 19.00 -31.08 -20.65
CA GLY A 106 19.95 -32.17 -20.89
C GLY A 106 21.40 -31.90 -20.45
N VAL A 107 21.60 -30.94 -19.55
CA VAL A 107 22.93 -30.60 -19.01
C VAL A 107 23.15 -31.32 -17.68
N ALA A 108 24.28 -32.01 -17.56
CA ALA A 108 24.66 -32.69 -16.33
C ALA A 108 25.23 -31.69 -15.31
N TYR A 109 24.99 -31.96 -14.02
CA TYR A 109 25.52 -31.16 -12.92
C TYR A 109 26.18 -32.07 -11.89
N ASP A 110 27.02 -31.49 -11.03
CA ASP A 110 27.71 -32.25 -9.99
C ASP A 110 26.71 -32.75 -8.92
N GLU A 111 26.51 -34.07 -8.85
CA GLU A 111 25.54 -34.68 -7.92
C GLU A 111 25.98 -34.62 -6.46
N THR A 112 27.30 -34.55 -6.18
CA THR A 112 27.80 -34.43 -4.82
C THR A 112 27.44 -33.08 -4.23
N VAL A 113 27.67 -31.99 -4.97
CA VAL A 113 27.26 -30.64 -4.57
C VAL A 113 25.74 -30.52 -4.46
N TYR A 114 24.99 -31.07 -5.44
CA TYR A 114 23.53 -31.08 -5.39
C TYR A 114 22.99 -31.79 -4.15
N ASN A 115 23.51 -32.98 -3.82
CA ASN A 115 23.06 -33.75 -2.65
C ASN A 115 23.42 -33.02 -1.36
N HIS A 116 24.58 -32.36 -1.29
CA HIS A 116 24.97 -31.54 -0.13
C HIS A 116 23.97 -30.43 0.15
N TYR A 117 23.53 -29.69 -0.88
CA TYR A 117 22.46 -28.69 -0.73
C TYR A 117 21.12 -29.32 -0.36
N LYS A 118 20.73 -30.40 -1.04
CA LYS A 118 19.45 -31.09 -0.81
C LYS A 118 19.31 -31.66 0.61
N GLU A 119 20.38 -32.18 1.18
CA GLU A 119 20.39 -32.79 2.51
C GLU A 119 20.39 -31.75 3.63
N ASN A 120 20.90 -30.54 3.37
CA ASN A 120 21.06 -29.49 4.38
C ASN A 120 20.08 -28.32 4.23
N ILE A 121 19.33 -28.23 3.13
CA ILE A 121 18.27 -27.24 2.93
C ILE A 121 16.90 -27.93 3.01
N SER A 122 16.08 -27.46 3.95
CA SER A 122 14.70 -27.91 4.11
C SER A 122 13.73 -26.79 3.75
N VAL A 123 12.77 -27.10 2.89
CA VAL A 123 11.76 -26.15 2.39
C VAL A 123 10.38 -26.62 2.84
N THR A 124 9.64 -25.73 3.50
CA THR A 124 8.25 -25.96 3.88
C THR A 124 7.34 -24.97 3.16
N TYR A 125 6.28 -25.51 2.55
CA TYR A 125 5.27 -24.76 1.81
C TYR A 125 4.03 -24.60 2.70
N ASP A 126 4.06 -23.65 3.63
CA ASP A 126 2.94 -23.33 4.53
C ASP A 126 2.86 -21.81 4.70
N TRP A 127 1.78 -21.18 4.21
CA TRP A 127 1.61 -19.71 4.16
C TRP A 127 2.75 -18.91 3.48
N GLY A 128 3.57 -19.58 2.68
CA GLY A 128 4.84 -19.04 2.20
C GLY A 128 5.78 -20.18 1.83
N VAL A 129 6.94 -19.84 1.26
CA VAL A 129 8.08 -20.75 1.19
C VAL A 129 8.98 -20.42 2.38
N SER A 130 8.95 -21.24 3.44
CA SER A 130 9.90 -21.15 4.54
C SER A 130 11.08 -22.06 4.28
N VAL A 131 12.29 -21.52 4.41
CA VAL A 131 13.55 -22.20 4.12
C VAL A 131 14.35 -22.27 5.41
N LYS A 132 14.83 -23.47 5.74
CA LYS A 132 15.79 -23.69 6.83
C LYS A 132 17.06 -24.29 6.25
N VAL A 133 18.16 -23.57 6.42
CA VAL A 133 19.49 -23.98 5.97
C VAL A 133 20.31 -24.43 7.18
N ASN A 134 20.76 -25.69 7.18
CA ASN A 134 21.75 -26.17 8.15
C ASN A 134 23.16 -25.81 7.66
N HIS A 135 23.55 -24.56 7.87
CA HIS A 135 24.71 -23.96 7.21
C HIS A 135 26.08 -24.44 7.77
N ASN A 136 26.13 -25.07 8.95
CA ASN A 136 27.35 -25.57 9.61
C ASN A 136 28.40 -24.46 9.93
N TRP A 137 27.95 -23.26 10.26
CA TRP A 137 28.79 -22.15 10.74
C TRP A 137 28.47 -21.83 12.20
N ASP A 138 29.46 -21.28 12.92
CA ASP A 138 29.19 -20.62 14.20
C ASP A 138 28.64 -19.21 13.94
N THR A 139 27.32 -19.08 14.04
CA THR A 139 26.56 -17.84 13.84
C THR A 139 26.27 -17.10 15.16
N SER A 140 27.05 -17.36 16.21
CA SER A 140 26.91 -16.66 17.50
C SER A 140 27.19 -15.16 17.41
N ASP A 141 28.08 -14.74 16.50
CA ASP A 141 28.34 -13.33 16.18
C ASP A 141 27.29 -12.77 15.22
N LYS A 142 26.16 -12.35 15.78
CA LYS A 142 25.00 -11.96 14.98
C LYS A 142 25.24 -10.73 14.11
N GLU A 143 26.06 -9.76 14.55
CA GLU A 143 26.34 -8.57 13.74
C GLU A 143 27.09 -8.94 12.46
N LYS A 144 28.10 -9.81 12.57
CA LYS A 144 28.88 -10.31 11.43
C LYS A 144 28.04 -11.11 10.43
N TRP A 145 27.13 -11.93 10.93
CA TRP A 145 26.33 -12.85 10.11
C TRP A 145 24.99 -12.26 9.63
N GLY A 146 24.73 -10.98 9.94
CA GLY A 146 23.46 -10.32 9.66
C GLY A 146 22.38 -10.74 10.63
N GLU A 147 22.27 -10.04 11.76
CA GLU A 147 21.18 -10.28 12.70
C GLU A 147 19.85 -9.93 12.04
N ALA A 148 18.79 -10.70 12.33
CA ALA A 148 17.43 -10.24 12.11
C ALA A 148 17.19 -9.00 12.98
N ARG A 149 17.43 -7.81 12.42
CA ARG A 149 17.19 -6.56 13.13
C ARG A 149 15.70 -6.37 13.34
N PHE A 150 15.34 -5.72 14.44
CA PHE A 150 13.95 -5.63 14.87
C PHE A 150 13.10 -4.82 13.88
N SER A 151 11.97 -5.39 13.48
CA SER A 151 10.80 -4.61 13.10
C SER A 151 10.40 -3.73 14.28
N ASN A 152 10.21 -2.42 14.07
CA ASN A 152 9.81 -1.49 15.13
C ASN A 152 8.50 -1.92 15.83
N SER A 153 7.64 -2.66 15.13
CA SER A 153 6.39 -3.20 15.66
C SER A 153 6.49 -4.61 16.24
N GLY A 154 7.63 -5.28 16.07
CA GLY A 154 7.86 -6.66 16.49
C GLY A 154 7.13 -7.72 15.66
N TRP A 155 6.48 -7.36 14.55
CA TRP A 155 5.75 -8.28 13.66
C TRP A 155 6.67 -9.22 12.89
N ASN A 156 7.84 -8.74 12.49
CA ASN A 156 8.78 -9.51 11.66
C ASN A 156 10.05 -9.86 12.44
N ARG A 157 9.89 -10.77 13.40
CA ARG A 157 11.02 -11.35 14.13
C ARG A 157 11.44 -12.60 13.36
N GLU A 158 12.75 -12.79 13.16
CA GLU A 158 13.39 -14.09 12.88
C GLU A 158 13.78 -14.47 11.43
N SER A 159 14.03 -13.54 10.49
CA SER A 159 14.71 -13.92 9.22
C SER A 159 15.83 -12.96 8.81
N PRO A 160 17.07 -13.45 8.59
CA PRO A 160 18.17 -12.62 8.11
C PRO A 160 17.94 -12.22 6.64
N ILE A 161 18.48 -11.06 6.23
CA ILE A 161 18.38 -10.58 4.84
C ILE A 161 19.22 -11.45 3.90
N ALA A 162 20.40 -11.89 4.35
CA ALA A 162 21.19 -12.93 3.68
C ALA A 162 21.33 -14.15 4.60
N ASP A 163 20.69 -15.27 4.25
CA ASP A 163 20.95 -16.54 4.91
C ASP A 163 22.42 -16.96 4.68
N PRO A 164 23.17 -17.34 5.72
CA PRO A 164 24.51 -17.86 5.56
C PRO A 164 24.57 -19.03 4.55
N GLU A 165 25.52 -18.94 3.63
CA GLU A 165 25.81 -19.97 2.64
C GLU A 165 26.20 -21.29 3.32
N LEU A 166 25.89 -22.42 2.69
CA LEU A 166 26.26 -23.73 3.23
C LEU A 166 27.80 -23.91 3.24
N GLY A 167 28.37 -24.35 4.35
CA GLY A 167 29.79 -24.68 4.42
C GLY A 167 30.19 -25.78 3.42
N LEU A 168 31.20 -25.52 2.60
CA LEU A 168 31.72 -26.46 1.60
C LEU A 168 33.12 -26.96 1.95
N GLU A 169 33.31 -28.28 1.89
CA GLU A 169 34.64 -28.88 2.03
C GLU A 169 35.50 -28.58 0.79
N GLY A 170 36.78 -28.23 0.98
CA GLY A 170 37.66 -27.86 -0.12
C GLY A 170 37.83 -28.97 -1.19
N GLN A 171 37.83 -30.23 -0.78
CA GLN A 171 37.90 -31.37 -1.69
C GLN A 171 36.64 -31.51 -2.56
N MET A 172 35.47 -31.17 -2.01
CA MET A 172 34.20 -31.16 -2.75
C MET A 172 34.26 -30.14 -3.89
N VAL A 173 34.71 -28.90 -3.60
CA VAL A 173 34.85 -27.83 -4.60
C VAL A 173 35.86 -28.20 -5.68
N ALA A 174 37.00 -28.79 -5.30
CA ALA A 174 38.00 -29.25 -6.25
C ALA A 174 37.48 -30.39 -7.16
N SER A 175 36.75 -31.35 -6.59
CA SER A 175 36.16 -32.46 -7.36
C SER A 175 35.07 -31.96 -8.32
N ALA A 176 34.24 -31.01 -7.90
CA ALA A 176 33.25 -30.37 -8.76
C ALA A 176 33.91 -29.60 -9.91
N ALA A 177 35.08 -28.99 -9.68
CA ALA A 177 35.87 -28.39 -10.75
C ALA A 177 36.41 -29.44 -11.73
N ASP A 178 36.87 -30.61 -11.27
CA ASP A 178 37.29 -31.71 -12.15
C ASP A 178 36.13 -32.32 -12.94
N PHE A 179 34.92 -32.29 -12.39
CA PHE A 179 33.70 -32.71 -13.07
C PHE A 179 33.26 -31.73 -14.18
N SER A 180 33.38 -30.43 -13.92
CA SER A 180 32.82 -29.38 -14.78
C SER A 180 33.63 -29.16 -16.06
N SER A 181 32.93 -29.06 -17.19
CA SER A 181 33.52 -28.70 -18.47
C SER A 181 34.19 -27.32 -18.41
N ASP A 182 35.40 -27.22 -18.97
CA ASP A 182 36.22 -26.01 -19.00
C ASP A 182 36.40 -25.31 -17.65
N LYS A 183 36.28 -26.06 -16.54
CA LYS A 183 36.34 -25.49 -15.19
C LYS A 183 35.33 -24.33 -15.06
N THR A 184 34.09 -24.55 -15.52
CA THR A 184 33.00 -23.56 -15.47
C THR A 184 32.14 -23.72 -14.21
N ALA A 185 31.82 -22.64 -13.51
CA ALA A 185 30.91 -22.64 -12.36
C ALA A 185 29.83 -21.59 -12.47
N VAL A 186 28.64 -21.91 -11.97
CA VAL A 186 27.54 -20.97 -11.73
C VAL A 186 27.38 -20.79 -10.24
N VAL A 187 27.38 -19.54 -9.76
CA VAL A 187 27.29 -19.19 -8.33
C VAL A 187 26.11 -18.26 -8.09
N TYR A 188 25.24 -18.64 -7.17
CA TYR A 188 24.17 -17.77 -6.68
C TYR A 188 24.63 -16.96 -5.46
N ILE A 189 24.36 -15.66 -5.49
CA ILE A 189 24.40 -14.76 -4.34
C ILE A 189 22.99 -14.25 -4.13
N THR A 190 22.46 -14.41 -2.92
CA THR A 190 21.03 -14.28 -2.68
C THR A 190 20.74 -13.29 -1.56
N ARG A 191 19.73 -12.45 -1.77
CA ARG A 191 19.19 -11.56 -0.74
C ARG A 191 17.67 -11.72 -0.67
N GLY A 192 17.17 -11.96 0.52
CA GLY A 192 15.82 -11.52 0.90
C GLY A 192 15.76 -9.98 0.91
N VAL A 193 14.61 -9.42 1.28
CA VAL A 193 14.54 -7.97 1.56
C VAL A 193 14.38 -7.69 3.03
N GLY A 194 14.77 -6.47 3.42
CA GLY A 194 14.11 -5.76 4.51
C GLY A 194 12.61 -5.69 4.23
N THR A 195 11.80 -5.89 5.24
CA THR A 195 10.39 -6.23 5.04
C THR A 195 9.56 -4.98 5.27
N GLU A 196 8.23 -5.10 5.31
CA GLU A 196 7.45 -4.06 5.97
C GLU A 196 8.01 -3.78 7.38
N GLU A 197 8.12 -2.51 7.74
CA GLU A 197 8.66 -2.01 9.01
C GLU A 197 10.19 -2.19 9.21
N MET A 198 10.95 -2.57 8.17
CA MET A 198 12.40 -2.78 8.24
C MET A 198 13.13 -2.35 6.97
N ASP A 199 14.06 -1.41 7.09
CA ASP A 199 15.01 -1.10 6.02
C ASP A 199 16.22 -2.07 6.01
N ARG A 200 16.88 -2.17 4.86
CA ARG A 200 18.18 -2.84 4.69
C ARG A 200 19.31 -1.97 5.22
N PHE A 201 20.49 -2.53 5.48
CA PHE A 201 21.63 -1.83 6.05
C PHE A 201 22.90 -1.93 5.20
N ASP A 202 23.71 -0.87 5.25
CA ASP A 202 25.07 -0.85 4.72
C ASP A 202 26.06 -1.63 5.63
N GLN A 203 25.88 -2.95 5.72
CA GLN A 203 26.61 -3.85 6.62
C GLN A 203 26.88 -5.22 5.94
N PRO A 204 27.84 -6.02 6.45
CA PRO A 204 28.00 -7.42 6.04
C PRO A 204 26.70 -8.20 6.14
N SER A 205 26.49 -9.13 5.20
CA SER A 205 25.28 -9.97 5.14
C SER A 205 23.98 -9.21 4.80
N ASP A 206 24.11 -8.02 4.20
CA ASP A 206 23.01 -7.28 3.58
C ASP A 206 23.49 -6.52 2.33
N TRP A 207 23.89 -5.24 2.43
CA TRP A 207 24.47 -4.53 1.29
C TRP A 207 25.76 -5.19 0.82
N TYR A 208 26.64 -5.56 1.75
CA TYR A 208 27.88 -6.28 1.46
C TYR A 208 27.68 -7.80 1.49
N LEU A 209 28.64 -8.54 0.92
CA LEU A 209 28.68 -10.00 0.96
C LEU A 209 28.62 -10.53 2.40
N ASN A 210 27.88 -11.62 2.60
CA ASN A 210 27.93 -12.41 3.82
C ASN A 210 29.33 -13.07 3.92
N PRO A 211 29.92 -13.21 5.13
CA PRO A 211 31.22 -13.87 5.29
C PRO A 211 31.32 -15.28 4.68
N SER A 212 30.21 -16.03 4.66
CA SER A 212 30.14 -17.34 4.01
C SER A 212 30.12 -17.24 2.47
N GLU A 213 29.46 -16.23 1.89
CA GLU A 213 29.48 -15.95 0.45
C GLU A 213 30.88 -15.55 -0.03
N TYR A 214 31.58 -14.74 0.76
CA TYR A 214 32.99 -14.45 0.52
C TYR A 214 33.82 -15.73 0.47
N THR A 215 33.60 -16.65 1.42
CA THR A 215 34.31 -17.94 1.47
C THR A 215 33.98 -18.78 0.23
N LEU A 216 32.71 -18.84 -0.16
CA LEU A 216 32.27 -19.53 -1.38
C LEU A 216 32.96 -18.98 -2.61
N LEU A 217 32.86 -17.67 -2.87
CA LEU A 217 33.47 -17.03 -4.04
C LEU A 217 34.98 -17.24 -4.06
N LYS A 218 35.65 -17.19 -2.91
CA LYS A 218 37.08 -17.47 -2.79
C LYS A 218 37.43 -18.92 -3.11
N GLN A 219 36.63 -19.88 -2.67
CA GLN A 219 36.84 -21.30 -3.00
C GLN A 219 36.62 -21.55 -4.49
N VAL A 220 35.53 -21.03 -5.05
CA VAL A 220 35.16 -21.22 -6.46
C VAL A 220 36.17 -20.54 -7.39
N THR A 221 36.50 -19.26 -7.20
CA THR A 221 37.47 -18.54 -8.06
C THR A 221 38.90 -19.09 -7.99
N ARG A 222 39.22 -19.92 -6.97
CA ARG A 222 40.49 -20.67 -6.91
C ARG A 222 40.46 -21.97 -7.71
N ALA A 223 39.32 -22.62 -7.81
CA ALA A 223 39.18 -23.94 -8.42
C ALA A 223 38.68 -23.89 -9.88
N PHE A 224 38.00 -22.80 -10.25
CA PHE A 224 37.34 -22.62 -11.55
C PHE A 224 37.98 -21.49 -12.35
N ASP A 225 38.02 -21.63 -13.67
CA ASP A 225 38.57 -20.64 -14.59
C ASP A 225 37.51 -19.66 -15.11
N GLN A 226 36.27 -20.15 -15.19
CA GLN A 226 35.13 -19.48 -15.79
C GLN A 226 33.98 -19.44 -14.78
N VAL A 227 33.73 -18.30 -14.14
CA VAL A 227 32.69 -18.16 -13.11
C VAL A 227 31.59 -17.24 -13.60
N ILE A 228 30.35 -17.70 -13.51
CA ILE A 228 29.14 -16.90 -13.77
C ILE A 228 28.44 -16.68 -12.43
N VAL A 229 28.21 -15.42 -12.07
CA VAL A 229 27.53 -15.05 -10.84
C VAL A 229 26.10 -14.59 -11.14
N ILE A 230 25.14 -15.16 -10.43
CA ILE A 230 23.74 -14.78 -10.46
C ILE A 230 23.41 -14.08 -9.15
N LEU A 231 23.09 -12.80 -9.24
CA LEU A 231 22.57 -11.99 -8.15
C LEU A 231 21.06 -12.20 -8.10
N ASN A 232 20.61 -13.10 -7.24
CA ASN A 232 19.19 -13.28 -6.95
C ASN A 232 18.81 -12.41 -5.74
N THR A 233 18.68 -11.11 -6.00
CA THR A 233 18.41 -10.10 -4.99
C THR A 233 17.13 -9.36 -5.33
N SER A 234 16.56 -8.69 -4.34
CA SER A 234 15.35 -7.88 -4.52
C SER A 234 15.64 -6.38 -4.40
N GLY A 235 16.91 -6.01 -4.55
CA GLY A 235 17.48 -4.69 -4.34
C GLY A 235 18.96 -4.70 -4.73
N SER A 236 19.53 -3.54 -5.04
CA SER A 236 20.96 -3.40 -5.36
C SER A 236 21.85 -3.86 -4.21
N MET A 237 23.09 -4.22 -4.50
CA MET A 237 24.08 -4.62 -3.50
C MET A 237 25.48 -4.15 -3.92
N ASP A 238 26.44 -4.23 -2.99
CA ASP A 238 27.84 -3.93 -3.28
C ASP A 238 28.38 -4.84 -4.37
N LEU A 239 29.06 -4.22 -5.34
CA LEU A 239 29.75 -4.90 -6.44
C LEU A 239 31.24 -4.55 -6.51
N SER A 240 31.77 -3.83 -5.51
CA SER A 240 33.18 -3.43 -5.45
C SER A 240 34.14 -4.62 -5.49
N TRP A 241 33.73 -5.80 -5.04
CA TRP A 241 34.50 -7.04 -5.10
C TRP A 241 34.81 -7.54 -6.52
N MET A 242 34.21 -6.98 -7.56
CA MET A 242 34.53 -7.28 -8.96
C MET A 242 35.52 -6.29 -9.60
N ASP A 243 35.90 -5.22 -8.90
CA ASP A 243 36.76 -4.16 -9.46
C ASP A 243 38.02 -3.97 -8.62
N PHE A 244 39.08 -4.67 -9.06
CA PHE A 244 40.39 -4.60 -8.42
C PHE A 244 41.06 -3.22 -8.53
N ASP A 245 41.00 -2.60 -9.71
CA ASP A 245 41.76 -1.38 -9.98
C ASP A 245 41.23 -0.23 -9.13
N TRP A 246 39.92 -0.17 -8.92
CA TRP A 246 39.33 0.79 -8.00
C TRP A 246 39.66 0.46 -6.53
N LEU A 247 39.45 -0.79 -6.10
CA LEU A 247 39.68 -1.19 -4.70
C LEU A 247 41.14 -0.98 -4.26
N ALA A 248 42.10 -1.14 -5.17
CA ALA A 248 43.51 -0.89 -4.91
C ALA A 248 43.85 0.60 -4.69
N ASN A 249 42.97 1.52 -5.07
CA ASN A 249 43.18 2.96 -5.06
C ASN A 249 42.19 3.73 -4.16
N ASP A 250 41.25 3.05 -3.49
CA ASP A 250 40.29 3.68 -2.57
C ASP A 250 40.99 4.05 -1.23
N PRO A 251 41.01 5.34 -0.84
CA PRO A 251 41.63 5.79 0.41
C PRO A 251 40.87 5.37 1.68
N ASP A 252 39.58 5.02 1.59
CA ASP A 252 38.75 4.52 2.71
C ASP A 252 38.81 2.98 2.82
N TYR A 253 39.72 2.35 2.08
CA TYR A 253 39.98 0.92 2.12
C TYR A 253 40.64 0.49 3.45
N ASN A 254 39.84 0.34 4.51
CA ASN A 254 40.08 -0.37 5.79
C ASN A 254 38.89 -0.05 6.74
N GLU A 255 38.18 -0.94 7.43
CA GLU A 255 38.54 -2.08 8.28
C GLU A 255 37.27 -2.93 8.52
N GLY A 256 37.27 -4.23 8.18
CA GLY A 256 36.08 -5.08 8.35
C GLY A 256 36.18 -6.56 7.89
N GLY A 257 37.38 -7.13 7.81
CA GLY A 257 37.59 -8.58 8.01
C GLY A 257 37.68 -9.54 6.81
N SER A 258 37.23 -9.23 5.58
CA SER A 258 37.25 -10.23 4.47
C SER A 258 37.62 -9.71 3.06
N LEU A 259 37.15 -8.54 2.62
CA LEU A 259 37.45 -8.04 1.26
C LEU A 259 38.93 -7.64 1.14
N THR A 260 39.67 -8.19 0.16
CA THR A 260 41.11 -7.89 -0.07
C THR A 260 41.37 -7.59 -1.54
N PRO A 261 42.43 -6.85 -1.93
CA PRO A 261 42.70 -6.57 -3.33
C PRO A 261 43.06 -7.87 -4.08
N ALA A 262 43.71 -8.82 -3.39
CA ALA A 262 43.97 -10.14 -3.96
C ALA A 262 42.68 -10.92 -4.27
N PHE A 263 41.67 -10.83 -3.42
CA PHE A 263 40.36 -11.42 -3.65
C PHE A 263 39.63 -10.71 -4.80
N ALA A 264 39.55 -9.37 -4.78
CA ALA A 264 38.90 -8.61 -5.85
C ALA A 264 39.56 -8.87 -7.21
N LYS A 265 40.90 -8.98 -7.26
CA LYS A 265 41.64 -9.38 -8.46
C LYS A 265 41.26 -10.78 -8.93
N ALA A 266 41.10 -11.74 -8.02
CA ALA A 266 40.68 -13.09 -8.37
C ALA A 266 39.27 -13.09 -8.97
N CYS A 267 38.33 -12.40 -8.33
CA CYS A 267 36.96 -12.22 -8.83
C CYS A 267 36.95 -11.50 -10.19
N ALA A 268 37.61 -10.35 -10.32
CA ALA A 268 37.66 -9.57 -11.57
C ALA A 268 38.17 -10.40 -12.78
N ASN A 269 39.14 -11.29 -12.54
CA ASN A 269 39.74 -12.14 -13.57
C ASN A 269 38.89 -13.38 -13.92
N LYS A 270 38.24 -13.98 -12.92
CA LYS A 270 37.58 -15.30 -13.04
C LYS A 270 36.07 -15.20 -13.19
N VAL A 271 35.44 -14.13 -12.72
CA VAL A 271 34.02 -13.84 -12.94
C VAL A 271 33.87 -13.21 -14.32
N LYS A 272 33.17 -13.92 -15.19
CA LYS A 272 33.01 -13.61 -16.61
C LYS A 272 31.59 -13.24 -16.97
N GLY A 273 30.61 -13.81 -16.27
CA GLY A 273 29.20 -13.46 -16.40
C GLY A 273 28.66 -12.88 -15.09
N LEU A 274 27.88 -11.81 -15.18
CA LEU A 274 27.10 -11.27 -14.07
C LEU A 274 25.66 -11.07 -14.52
N ILE A 275 24.73 -11.72 -13.81
CA ILE A 275 23.31 -11.69 -14.11
C ILE A 275 22.56 -11.20 -12.87
N LEU A 276 21.66 -10.24 -13.04
CA LEU A 276 20.75 -9.78 -11.99
C LEU A 276 19.35 -10.34 -12.23
N SER A 277 18.81 -10.97 -11.19
CA SER A 277 17.41 -11.40 -11.12
C SER A 277 16.72 -10.63 -10.01
N TYR A 278 16.19 -9.46 -10.37
CA TYR A 278 15.58 -8.48 -9.47
C TYR A 278 14.16 -8.92 -9.03
N GLY A 279 14.09 -9.89 -8.13
CA GLY A 279 12.83 -10.51 -7.72
C GLY A 279 12.35 -11.62 -8.65
N SER A 280 12.66 -12.86 -8.27
CA SER A 280 12.34 -14.06 -9.04
C SER A 280 10.88 -14.51 -8.88
N GLY A 281 10.33 -15.13 -9.93
CA GLY A 281 9.09 -15.89 -9.84
C GLY A 281 9.34 -17.39 -9.72
N SER A 282 8.29 -18.18 -9.91
CA SER A 282 8.29 -19.65 -9.74
C SER A 282 9.09 -20.42 -10.80
N TYR A 283 9.36 -19.84 -11.97
CA TYR A 283 10.06 -20.48 -13.09
C TYR A 283 11.58 -20.25 -13.10
N HIS A 284 12.12 -19.57 -12.09
CA HIS A 284 13.43 -18.95 -12.15
C HIS A 284 14.54 -19.88 -12.62
N GLY A 285 14.67 -21.07 -12.02
CA GLY A 285 15.72 -22.01 -12.38
C GLY A 285 15.60 -22.59 -13.79
N VAL A 286 14.38 -22.72 -14.32
CA VAL A 286 14.16 -23.17 -15.72
C VAL A 286 14.50 -22.04 -16.68
N VAL A 287 14.02 -20.83 -16.43
CA VAL A 287 14.31 -19.66 -17.26
C VAL A 287 15.81 -19.35 -17.25
N MET A 288 16.45 -19.43 -16.08
CA MET A 288 17.89 -19.22 -15.95
C MET A 288 18.69 -20.23 -16.77
N ALA A 289 18.31 -21.52 -16.75
CA ALA A 289 18.97 -22.52 -17.59
C ALA A 289 18.77 -22.24 -19.09
N GLU A 290 17.58 -21.79 -19.51
CA GLU A 290 17.29 -21.41 -20.89
C GLU A 290 18.14 -20.20 -21.34
N LEU A 291 18.29 -19.19 -20.47
CA LEU A 291 19.14 -18.03 -20.72
C LEU A 291 20.61 -18.44 -20.78
N LEU A 292 21.15 -19.13 -19.76
CA LEU A 292 22.56 -19.53 -19.69
C LEU A 292 23.04 -20.30 -20.91
N TYR A 293 22.18 -21.12 -21.54
CA TYR A 293 22.51 -21.97 -22.69
C TYR A 293 21.94 -21.46 -24.03
N GLY A 294 21.47 -20.22 -24.09
CA GLY A 294 21.05 -19.59 -25.35
C GLY A 294 19.79 -20.19 -26.00
N GLU A 295 18.96 -20.91 -25.24
CA GLU A 295 17.61 -21.29 -25.69
C GLU A 295 16.69 -20.04 -25.79
N ALA A 296 17.05 -18.98 -25.05
CA ALA A 296 16.47 -17.66 -25.14
C ALA A 296 17.55 -16.58 -24.94
N ASP A 297 17.25 -15.37 -25.38
CA ASP A 297 18.11 -14.20 -25.22
C ASP A 297 17.74 -13.39 -23.97
N PHE A 298 18.72 -12.68 -23.41
CA PHE A 298 18.47 -11.65 -22.40
C PHE A 298 17.85 -10.42 -23.06
N SER A 299 16.86 -9.83 -22.39
CA SER A 299 16.23 -8.58 -22.85
C SER A 299 15.75 -7.68 -21.70
N GLY A 300 16.08 -8.04 -20.45
CA GLY A 300 15.80 -7.19 -19.31
C GLY A 300 16.72 -5.98 -19.28
N LYS A 301 16.22 -4.85 -18.78
CA LYS A 301 16.97 -3.60 -18.58
C LYS A 301 16.78 -3.14 -17.14
N LEU A 302 17.80 -2.56 -16.51
CA LEU A 302 17.72 -2.08 -15.14
C LEU A 302 16.63 -1.02 -14.97
N ALA A 303 15.83 -1.17 -13.91
CA ALA A 303 14.87 -0.17 -13.47
C ALA A 303 15.48 0.85 -12.49
N ASP A 304 16.71 0.63 -12.02
CA ASP A 304 17.41 1.49 -11.06
C ASP A 304 18.86 1.68 -11.48
N SER A 305 19.46 2.81 -11.12
CA SER A 305 20.89 3.04 -11.26
C SER A 305 21.67 2.25 -10.20
N MET A 306 22.67 1.45 -10.62
CA MET A 306 23.51 0.69 -9.69
C MET A 306 24.84 1.41 -9.45
N THR A 307 25.04 1.89 -8.22
CA THR A 307 26.34 2.40 -7.77
C THR A 307 27.28 1.27 -7.38
N LYS A 308 28.57 1.57 -7.28
CA LYS A 308 29.57 0.60 -6.88
C LYS A 308 29.51 0.28 -5.39
N THR A 309 29.42 1.33 -4.57
CA THR A 309 29.27 1.24 -3.11
C THR A 309 28.07 2.07 -2.65
N TYR A 310 27.65 1.87 -1.39
CA TYR A 310 26.59 2.69 -0.80
C TYR A 310 27.04 4.14 -0.56
N GLY A 311 28.35 4.35 -0.33
CA GLY A 311 28.93 5.68 -0.10
C GLY A 311 28.72 6.68 -1.25
N GLN A 312 28.41 6.19 -2.45
CA GLN A 312 28.11 7.00 -3.63
C GLN A 312 26.63 7.41 -3.75
N GLN A 313 25.76 6.83 -2.92
CA GLN A 313 24.33 7.15 -2.96
C GLN A 313 24.09 8.58 -2.44
N PRO A 314 23.43 9.46 -3.23
CA PRO A 314 23.18 10.85 -2.83
C PRO A 314 22.30 10.97 -1.58
N THR A 315 21.53 9.93 -1.27
CA THR A 315 20.59 9.88 -0.16
C THR A 315 21.18 9.26 1.12
N LYS A 316 22.45 8.81 1.11
CA LYS A 316 23.05 8.05 2.23
C LYS A 316 23.01 8.76 3.57
N ASP A 317 23.16 10.09 3.57
CA ASP A 317 23.17 10.90 4.80
C ASP A 317 21.74 11.24 5.26
N ASN A 318 20.72 10.97 4.44
CA ASN A 318 19.30 11.28 4.69
C ASN A 318 18.40 10.05 4.57
N PHE A 319 18.94 8.90 4.94
CA PHE A 319 18.24 7.63 4.96
C PHE A 319 18.45 6.99 6.34
N HIS A 320 17.51 6.16 6.78
CA HIS A 320 17.40 5.67 8.15
C HIS A 320 16.95 6.74 9.17
N TYR A 321 17.60 6.81 10.33
CA TYR A 321 17.17 7.66 11.43
C TYR A 321 17.84 9.03 11.36
N VAL A 322 17.10 9.99 10.80
CA VAL A 322 17.45 11.42 10.76
C VAL A 322 16.34 12.20 11.44
N THR A 323 16.69 13.26 12.16
CA THR A 323 15.74 14.07 12.93
C THR A 323 15.69 15.52 12.46
N TYR A 324 14.70 16.29 12.94
CA TYR A 324 14.67 17.73 12.72
C TYR A 324 15.91 18.43 13.28
N ALA A 325 16.38 18.01 14.45
CA ALA A 325 17.55 18.58 15.11
C ALA A 325 18.83 18.42 14.27
N ASP A 326 19.03 17.26 13.65
CA ASP A 326 20.21 16.96 12.81
C ASP A 326 20.29 17.90 11.59
N ARG A 327 19.15 18.39 11.11
CA ARG A 327 19.02 19.21 9.91
C ARG A 327 18.69 20.67 10.19
N GLY A 328 18.60 21.07 11.46
CA GLY A 328 18.27 22.44 11.85
C GLY A 328 16.88 22.88 11.44
N LEU A 329 15.95 21.94 11.28
CA LEU A 329 14.55 22.20 10.95
C LEU A 329 13.75 22.49 12.24
N ASN A 330 12.76 23.37 12.12
CA ASN A 330 11.81 23.67 13.19
C ASN A 330 10.69 22.63 13.21
N ASP A 331 10.71 21.79 14.23
CA ASP A 331 9.77 20.70 14.49
C ASP A 331 8.34 21.19 14.76
N LYS A 332 8.22 22.35 15.42
CA LYS A 332 6.91 22.91 15.80
C LYS A 332 6.10 23.36 14.61
N ASP A 333 6.76 23.90 13.58
CA ASP A 333 6.08 24.34 12.36
C ASP A 333 5.57 23.14 11.55
N PHE A 334 6.14 21.95 11.77
CA PHE A 334 5.71 20.71 11.14
C PHE A 334 4.80 19.83 12.03
N ASN A 335 4.30 20.35 13.16
CA ASN A 335 3.43 19.62 14.08
C ASN A 335 4.04 18.26 14.53
N ALA A 336 5.35 18.23 14.81
CA ALA A 336 5.99 17.07 15.42
C ALA A 336 5.37 16.78 16.80
N LEU A 337 5.06 15.51 17.08
CA LEU A 337 4.35 15.12 18.31
C LEU A 337 5.27 15.08 19.53
N ASN A 338 6.50 14.58 19.39
CA ASN A 338 7.47 14.41 20.49
C ASN A 338 8.66 15.38 20.39
N GLY A 339 8.71 16.19 19.33
CA GLY A 339 9.60 17.34 19.18
C GLY A 339 10.76 17.10 18.22
N LYS A 340 11.84 17.89 18.37
CA LYS A 340 12.96 17.93 17.41
C LYS A 340 13.70 16.60 17.15
N ASP A 341 13.54 15.61 18.01
CA ASP A 341 14.19 14.28 17.87
C ASP A 341 13.26 13.26 17.17
N ASP A 342 12.09 13.69 16.70
CA ASP A 342 11.22 12.86 15.85
C ASP A 342 11.83 12.60 14.46
N PRO A 343 11.54 11.44 13.86
CA PRO A 343 12.14 11.03 12.59
C PRO A 343 11.61 11.84 11.40
N ILE A 344 12.49 12.09 10.42
CA ILE A 344 12.17 12.73 9.15
C ILE A 344 12.72 11.93 7.98
N TYR A 345 12.03 11.98 6.83
CA TYR A 345 12.56 11.58 5.54
C TYR A 345 12.90 12.85 4.76
N LEU A 346 14.17 13.26 4.75
CA LEU A 346 14.59 14.51 4.12
C LEU A 346 14.96 14.29 2.65
N TYR A 347 14.16 14.83 1.73
CA TYR A 347 14.36 14.71 0.28
C TYR A 347 15.31 15.80 -0.21
N GLN A 348 16.55 15.78 0.29
CA GLN A 348 17.59 16.74 -0.10
C GLN A 348 17.86 16.72 -1.61
N GLU A 349 17.65 15.58 -2.25
CA GLU A 349 17.83 15.39 -3.69
C GLU A 349 16.79 16.10 -4.55
N SER A 350 15.65 16.51 -4.00
CA SER A 350 14.60 17.23 -4.73
C SER A 350 14.22 16.48 -6.02
N ILE A 351 14.29 17.12 -7.19
CA ILE A 351 13.98 16.50 -8.49
C ILE A 351 15.06 15.51 -8.98
N TYR A 352 16.21 15.44 -8.32
CA TYR A 352 17.35 14.64 -8.72
C TYR A 352 17.34 13.26 -8.04
N THR A 353 16.26 12.49 -8.21
CA THR A 353 16.18 11.10 -7.73
C THR A 353 16.76 10.14 -8.79
N GLY A 354 17.60 9.20 -8.37
CA GLY A 354 18.18 8.18 -9.25
C GLY A 354 19.09 8.75 -10.34
N TYR A 355 18.97 8.25 -11.57
CA TYR A 355 19.76 8.72 -12.73
C TYR A 355 19.66 10.23 -12.97
N ARG A 356 18.57 10.90 -12.55
CA ARG A 356 18.47 12.36 -12.64
C ARG A 356 19.58 13.05 -11.85
N TYR A 357 20.03 12.47 -10.73
CA TYR A 357 21.23 12.94 -10.03
C TYR A 357 22.50 12.49 -10.73
N PHE A 358 22.65 11.20 -10.97
CA PHE A 358 23.92 10.64 -11.44
C PHE A 358 24.34 11.17 -12.81
N ASP A 359 23.41 11.22 -13.76
CA ASP A 359 23.68 11.74 -15.10
C ASP A 359 23.90 13.27 -15.10
N THR A 360 23.45 13.97 -14.06
CA THR A 360 23.63 15.42 -13.92
C THR A 360 24.91 15.80 -13.18
N PHE A 361 25.24 15.13 -12.07
CA PHE A 361 26.28 15.58 -11.13
C PHE A 361 27.44 14.60 -10.93
N ALA A 362 27.21 13.31 -11.16
CA ALA A 362 28.06 12.24 -10.62
C ALA A 362 28.14 11.05 -11.58
N ALA A 363 28.59 11.30 -12.80
CA ALA A 363 28.61 10.27 -13.83
C ALA A 363 29.50 9.08 -13.43
N ASP A 364 30.68 9.35 -12.88
CA ASP A 364 31.68 8.33 -12.52
C ASP A 364 31.25 7.42 -11.34
N ASP A 365 30.16 7.76 -10.65
CA ASP A 365 29.69 7.04 -9.46
C ASP A 365 28.76 5.85 -9.77
N VAL A 366 28.39 5.65 -11.02
CA VAL A 366 27.46 4.59 -11.45
C VAL A 366 28.20 3.50 -12.23
N LEU A 367 28.01 2.26 -11.81
CA LEU A 367 28.56 1.08 -12.48
C LEU A 367 27.68 0.65 -13.65
N TYR A 368 26.35 0.55 -13.42
CA TYR A 368 25.38 0.26 -14.47
C TYR A 368 24.25 1.31 -14.43
N PRO A 369 24.06 2.07 -15.52
CA PRO A 369 23.08 3.14 -15.53
C PRO A 369 21.64 2.62 -15.62
N PHE A 370 20.69 3.48 -15.27
CA PHE A 370 19.28 3.26 -15.51
C PHE A 370 19.01 2.86 -16.98
N GLY A 371 18.16 1.85 -17.19
CA GLY A 371 17.88 1.29 -18.51
C GLY A 371 18.98 0.37 -19.07
N TYR A 372 20.10 0.14 -18.36
CA TYR A 372 21.16 -0.74 -18.87
C TYR A 372 20.80 -2.23 -18.82
N GLY A 373 21.19 -2.98 -19.84
CA GLY A 373 21.09 -4.43 -19.86
C GLY A 373 21.58 -4.99 -21.19
N LEU A 374 22.40 -6.04 -21.12
CA LEU A 374 23.00 -6.68 -22.27
C LEU A 374 22.05 -7.73 -22.89
N SER A 375 22.34 -8.05 -24.14
CA SER A 375 21.75 -9.13 -24.94
C SER A 375 22.89 -9.93 -25.56
N TYR A 376 22.63 -11.16 -25.98
CA TYR A 376 23.55 -11.90 -26.87
C TYR A 376 23.64 -11.26 -28.24
N ASN A 377 22.57 -10.56 -28.64
CA ASN A 377 22.50 -9.85 -29.91
C ASN A 377 23.00 -8.41 -29.77
N THR A 378 23.50 -7.87 -30.88
CA THR A 378 23.79 -6.44 -31.04
C THR A 378 22.66 -5.77 -31.81
N PHE A 379 22.17 -4.64 -31.31
CA PHE A 379 21.11 -3.86 -31.95
C PHE A 379 21.60 -2.49 -32.41
N ALA A 380 21.19 -2.10 -33.61
CA ALA A 380 21.45 -0.78 -34.17
C ALA A 380 20.14 0.02 -34.28
N PHE A 381 20.18 1.25 -33.79
CA PHE A 381 19.09 2.21 -33.93
C PHE A 381 19.35 3.11 -35.13
N LYS A 382 18.32 3.39 -35.93
CA LYS A 382 18.39 4.24 -37.11
C LYS A 382 17.03 4.85 -37.43
N ASP A 383 16.99 5.72 -38.45
CA ASP A 383 15.76 6.31 -38.98
C ASP A 383 14.91 7.00 -37.90
N TYR A 384 15.56 7.73 -36.99
CA TYR A 384 14.91 8.49 -35.93
C TYR A 384 13.97 9.54 -36.51
N LYS A 385 12.79 9.67 -35.91
CA LYS A 385 11.82 10.72 -36.26
C LYS A 385 11.14 11.27 -35.02
N VAL A 386 10.95 12.59 -35.02
CA VAL A 386 10.10 13.32 -34.09
C VAL A 386 9.11 14.11 -34.93
N GLU A 387 7.83 13.81 -34.78
CA GLU A 387 6.74 14.39 -35.58
C GLU A 387 5.69 14.99 -34.66
N ALA A 388 5.18 16.17 -34.97
CA ALA A 388 4.11 16.81 -34.22
C ALA A 388 2.73 16.29 -34.69
N ASP A 389 1.81 16.12 -33.74
CA ASP A 389 0.39 15.96 -33.98
C ASP A 389 -0.37 17.10 -33.27
N GLU A 390 -0.64 18.16 -34.04
CA GLU A 390 -1.35 19.36 -33.57
C GLU A 390 -2.78 19.07 -33.12
N ALA A 391 -3.45 18.06 -33.68
CA ALA A 391 -4.84 17.76 -33.34
C ALA A 391 -4.96 17.19 -31.93
N GLU A 392 -3.97 16.41 -31.51
CA GLU A 392 -3.94 15.73 -30.21
C GLU A 392 -2.98 16.41 -29.22
N ASN A 393 -2.32 17.51 -29.59
CA ASN A 393 -1.31 18.21 -28.77
C ASN A 393 -0.17 17.28 -28.31
N THR A 394 0.26 16.38 -29.20
CA THR A 394 1.28 15.36 -28.90
C THR A 394 2.44 15.41 -29.89
N ILE A 395 3.55 14.79 -29.50
CA ILE A 395 4.62 14.42 -30.41
C ILE A 395 4.69 12.90 -30.54
N ARG A 396 5.05 12.45 -31.72
CA ARG A 396 5.33 11.07 -32.04
C ARG A 396 6.83 10.88 -32.23
N VAL A 397 7.42 9.99 -31.43
CA VAL A 397 8.85 9.65 -31.51
C VAL A 397 8.99 8.20 -31.98
N SER A 398 9.80 7.96 -33.01
CA SER A 398 10.03 6.62 -33.56
C SER A 398 11.48 6.37 -33.95
N ALA A 399 11.89 5.11 -33.90
CA ALA A 399 13.17 4.64 -34.40
C ALA A 399 13.03 3.22 -34.98
N THR A 400 13.84 2.91 -35.98
CA THR A 400 13.99 1.54 -36.48
C THR A 400 15.13 0.86 -35.75
N ILE A 401 14.83 -0.25 -35.11
CA ILE A 401 15.79 -1.09 -34.38
C ILE A 401 16.05 -2.35 -35.20
N ALA A 402 17.30 -2.59 -35.55
CA ALA A 402 17.74 -3.74 -36.32
C ALA A 402 18.66 -4.63 -35.47
N ASN A 403 18.41 -5.94 -35.45
CA ASN A 403 19.37 -6.90 -34.93
C ASN A 403 20.49 -7.08 -35.97
N VAL A 404 21.69 -6.57 -35.66
CA VAL A 404 22.85 -6.52 -36.56
C VAL A 404 23.94 -7.54 -36.17
N SER A 405 23.56 -8.56 -35.41
CA SER A 405 24.49 -9.62 -34.98
C SER A 405 25.02 -10.42 -36.17
N ASP A 406 26.34 -10.56 -36.25
CA ASP A 406 27.01 -11.37 -37.28
C ASP A 406 27.11 -12.86 -36.91
N GLU A 407 26.95 -13.18 -35.62
CA GLU A 407 27.04 -14.54 -35.10
C GLU A 407 25.80 -15.38 -35.48
N LYS A 408 26.06 -16.61 -35.93
CA LYS A 408 25.01 -17.54 -36.38
C LYS A 408 24.55 -18.41 -35.22
N GLY A 409 23.24 -18.66 -35.16
CA GLY A 409 22.66 -19.56 -34.17
C GLY A 409 22.28 -18.89 -32.86
N LEU A 410 22.48 -17.57 -32.72
CA LEU A 410 21.94 -16.81 -31.60
C LEU A 410 20.40 -16.86 -31.59
N PRO A 411 19.78 -16.98 -30.41
CA PRO A 411 18.34 -16.85 -30.28
C PRO A 411 17.89 -15.43 -30.71
N ALA A 412 16.67 -15.32 -31.25
CA ALA A 412 16.09 -14.02 -31.56
C ALA A 412 15.92 -13.18 -30.26
N GLY A 413 16.43 -11.95 -30.29
CA GLY A 413 16.45 -11.03 -29.15
C GLY A 413 15.36 -9.97 -29.21
N LYS A 414 15.23 -9.19 -28.13
CA LYS A 414 14.40 -7.98 -28.08
C LYS A 414 15.24 -6.82 -27.58
N GLU A 415 14.88 -5.61 -27.98
CA GLU A 415 15.53 -4.39 -27.51
C GLU A 415 14.50 -3.33 -27.10
N VAL A 416 14.91 -2.44 -26.20
CA VAL A 416 14.09 -1.36 -25.64
C VAL A 416 14.49 -0.02 -26.25
N MET A 417 13.52 0.71 -26.78
CA MET A 417 13.65 2.13 -27.10
C MET A 417 13.24 2.95 -25.88
N GLU A 418 14.19 3.69 -25.33
CA GLU A 418 13.98 4.62 -24.22
C GLU A 418 14.00 6.05 -24.77
N VAL A 419 13.02 6.86 -24.41
CA VAL A 419 12.89 8.24 -24.87
C VAL A 419 12.99 9.20 -23.69
N TYR A 420 14.00 10.05 -23.73
CA TYR A 420 14.31 11.06 -22.73
C TYR A 420 14.15 12.47 -23.30
N VAL A 421 13.96 13.45 -22.42
CA VAL A 421 14.00 14.87 -22.77
C VAL A 421 15.05 15.62 -21.95
N SER A 422 15.89 16.40 -22.61
CA SER A 422 16.69 17.45 -21.97
C SER A 422 15.98 18.78 -22.15
N ALA A 423 15.47 19.35 -21.05
CA ALA A 423 14.82 20.66 -21.05
C ALA A 423 15.86 21.79 -21.10
N PRO A 424 15.52 22.98 -21.65
CA PRO A 424 16.43 24.11 -21.69
C PRO A 424 16.79 24.61 -20.28
N GLU A 425 17.97 25.21 -20.15
CA GLU A 425 18.33 25.93 -18.93
C GLU A 425 17.56 27.25 -18.88
N GLY A 426 16.76 27.43 -17.82
CA GLY A 426 15.92 28.61 -17.64
C GLY A 426 15.89 29.12 -16.19
N ALA A 427 14.77 29.69 -15.79
CA ALA A 427 14.52 30.08 -14.41
C ALA A 427 14.39 28.86 -13.49
N LEU A 428 13.94 27.71 -14.01
CA LEU A 428 13.98 26.43 -13.30
C LEU A 428 15.30 25.69 -13.58
N GLU A 429 15.79 25.00 -12.57
CA GLU A 429 16.84 23.99 -12.78
C GLU A 429 16.27 22.73 -13.40
N GLN A 430 17.07 21.98 -14.17
CA GLN A 430 16.63 20.79 -14.88
C GLN A 430 17.65 19.67 -14.70
N PRO A 431 17.22 18.39 -14.59
CA PRO A 431 18.14 17.27 -14.74
C PRO A 431 18.70 17.25 -16.16
N TYR A 432 19.86 16.62 -16.35
CA TYR A 432 20.45 16.43 -17.68
C TYR A 432 19.43 15.86 -18.68
N GLN A 433 18.64 14.89 -18.22
CA GLN A 433 17.51 14.35 -18.96
C GLN A 433 16.49 13.72 -18.01
N LYS A 434 15.25 13.54 -18.48
CA LYS A 434 14.19 12.76 -17.81
C LYS A 434 13.48 11.86 -18.81
N LEU A 435 13.20 10.61 -18.42
CA LEU A 435 12.43 9.64 -19.20
C LEU A 435 11.00 10.18 -19.40
N VAL A 436 10.48 10.05 -20.62
CA VAL A 436 9.11 10.47 -20.97
C VAL A 436 8.30 9.34 -21.61
N ALA A 437 8.96 8.38 -22.28
CA ALA A 437 8.31 7.20 -22.84
C ALA A 437 9.29 6.08 -23.14
N TYR A 438 8.78 4.87 -23.34
CA TYR A 438 9.54 3.72 -23.79
C TYR A 438 8.67 2.79 -24.64
N ALA A 439 9.32 1.99 -25.48
CA ALA A 439 8.72 0.88 -26.22
C ALA A 439 9.71 -0.28 -26.31
N LYS A 440 9.21 -1.51 -26.47
CA LYS A 440 10.05 -2.70 -26.67
C LYS A 440 9.68 -3.37 -27.98
N THR A 441 10.69 -3.84 -28.71
CA THR A 441 10.47 -4.57 -29.96
C THR A 441 9.79 -5.92 -29.71
N GLY A 442 9.23 -6.51 -30.76
CA GLY A 442 9.05 -7.94 -30.88
C GLY A 442 10.38 -8.70 -30.92
N LYS A 443 10.32 -10.03 -31.08
CA LYS A 443 11.53 -10.87 -31.23
C LYS A 443 12.15 -10.65 -32.61
N LEU A 444 13.38 -10.17 -32.66
CA LEU A 444 14.15 -9.94 -33.87
C LEU A 444 15.24 -10.99 -34.02
N ALA A 445 15.10 -11.86 -35.03
CA ALA A 445 16.19 -12.73 -35.45
C ALA A 445 17.36 -11.89 -36.02
N PRO A 446 18.61 -12.40 -36.02
CA PRO A 446 19.72 -11.72 -36.68
C PRO A 446 19.36 -11.29 -38.12
N GLY A 447 19.55 -10.01 -38.42
CA GLY A 447 19.20 -9.37 -39.70
C GLY A 447 17.76 -8.83 -39.79
N ALA A 448 16.88 -9.12 -38.83
CA ALA A 448 15.53 -8.56 -38.77
C ALA A 448 15.53 -7.14 -38.17
N ALA A 449 14.52 -6.34 -38.50
CA ALA A 449 14.35 -4.99 -37.98
C ALA A 449 12.87 -4.67 -37.76
N GLU A 450 12.60 -3.77 -36.82
CA GLU A 450 11.26 -3.28 -36.48
C GLU A 450 11.32 -1.77 -36.20
N THR A 451 10.33 -1.03 -36.70
CA THR A 451 10.14 0.37 -36.32
C THR A 451 9.19 0.42 -35.12
N VAL A 452 9.72 0.85 -33.98
CA VAL A 452 8.95 1.08 -32.76
C VAL A 452 8.74 2.56 -32.54
N ALA A 453 7.68 2.91 -31.83
CA ALA A 453 7.30 4.30 -31.68
C ALA A 453 6.41 4.55 -30.47
N VAL A 454 6.46 5.77 -29.95
CA VAL A 454 5.70 6.24 -28.79
C VAL A 454 5.07 7.59 -29.08
N THR A 455 3.97 7.88 -28.39
CA THR A 455 3.28 9.18 -28.45
C THR A 455 3.36 9.84 -27.07
N ILE A 456 3.71 11.12 -27.05
CA ILE A 456 4.00 11.88 -25.83
C ILE A 456 3.20 13.19 -25.88
N PRO A 457 2.28 13.45 -24.94
CA PRO A 457 1.68 14.76 -24.76
C PRO A 457 2.76 15.82 -24.49
N VAL A 458 2.73 16.94 -25.20
CA VAL A 458 3.76 17.99 -25.02
C VAL A 458 3.74 18.58 -23.60
N ALA A 459 2.56 18.61 -22.97
CA ALA A 459 2.41 19.01 -21.57
C ALA A 459 3.23 18.15 -20.59
N ASP A 460 3.55 16.89 -20.92
CA ASP A 460 4.37 16.01 -20.06
C ASP A 460 5.85 16.44 -20.04
N LEU A 461 6.28 17.31 -20.95
CA LEU A 461 7.63 17.86 -20.97
C LEU A 461 7.81 19.01 -19.94
N ALA A 462 6.71 19.58 -19.46
CA ALA A 462 6.69 20.72 -18.54
C ALA A 462 7.37 20.42 -17.19
N SER A 463 7.74 21.48 -16.48
CA SER A 463 8.21 21.44 -15.09
C SER A 463 7.34 22.31 -14.20
N TYR A 464 7.23 21.95 -12.93
CA TYR A 464 6.41 22.68 -11.98
C TYR A 464 7.16 23.89 -11.42
N HIS A 465 6.56 25.07 -11.58
CA HIS A 465 7.10 26.35 -11.13
C HIS A 465 6.37 26.82 -9.86
N GLU A 466 6.93 26.57 -8.67
CA GLU A 466 6.29 26.86 -7.37
C GLU A 466 5.81 28.32 -7.20
N LYS A 467 6.58 29.32 -7.69
CA LYS A 467 6.14 30.73 -7.60
C LYS A 467 4.90 31.05 -8.44
N LYS A 468 4.63 30.26 -9.49
CA LYS A 468 3.49 30.41 -10.40
C LYS A 468 2.37 29.42 -10.07
N ALA A 469 2.64 28.44 -9.21
CA ALA A 469 1.76 27.32 -8.93
C ALA A 469 1.29 26.60 -10.21
N ALA A 470 2.19 26.39 -11.18
CA ALA A 470 1.81 25.92 -12.51
C ALA A 470 2.87 25.00 -13.13
N TYR A 471 2.44 24.09 -14.00
CA TYR A 471 3.33 23.39 -14.93
C TYR A 471 3.61 24.30 -16.12
N VAL A 472 4.90 24.55 -16.39
CA VAL A 472 5.36 25.44 -17.45
C VAL A 472 6.37 24.75 -18.37
N LEU A 473 6.31 25.09 -19.64
CA LEU A 473 7.40 24.89 -20.60
C LEU A 473 8.15 26.21 -20.69
N GLU A 474 9.40 26.25 -20.24
CA GLU A 474 10.23 27.44 -20.36
C GLU A 474 10.66 27.65 -21.82
N ALA A 475 10.82 28.90 -22.23
CA ALA A 475 11.33 29.20 -23.56
C ALA A 475 12.73 28.59 -23.76
N GLY A 476 12.95 27.96 -24.92
CA GLY A 476 14.21 27.37 -25.30
C GLY A 476 14.07 26.08 -26.11
N ASP A 477 15.20 25.43 -26.33
CA ASP A 477 15.31 24.19 -27.09
C ASP A 477 15.25 22.97 -26.17
N TYR A 478 14.23 22.14 -26.37
CA TYR A 478 14.08 20.83 -25.76
C TYR A 478 14.66 19.76 -26.68
N LEU A 479 15.62 18.99 -26.19
CA LEU A 479 16.25 17.92 -26.95
C LEU A 479 15.53 16.59 -26.68
N ILE A 480 15.03 15.94 -27.74
CA ILE A 480 14.43 14.61 -27.65
C ILE A 480 15.53 13.58 -27.89
N ARG A 481 15.81 12.78 -26.86
CA ARG A 481 16.87 11.79 -26.84
C ARG A 481 16.28 10.38 -26.93
N VAL A 482 16.87 9.53 -27.76
CA VAL A 482 16.46 8.12 -27.94
C VAL A 482 17.66 7.20 -27.74
N GLY A 483 17.50 6.15 -26.94
CA GLY A 483 18.57 5.24 -26.59
C GLY A 483 18.08 3.88 -26.07
N ASN A 484 19.02 3.09 -25.53
CA ASN A 484 18.76 1.80 -24.88
C ASN A 484 19.36 1.69 -23.46
N SER A 485 19.75 2.84 -22.90
CA SER A 485 20.01 3.13 -21.49
C SER A 485 20.12 4.65 -21.34
N SER A 486 20.05 5.18 -20.11
CA SER A 486 20.19 6.63 -19.88
C SER A 486 21.54 7.18 -20.38
N ARG A 487 22.58 6.36 -20.42
CA ARG A 487 23.92 6.78 -20.87
C ARG A 487 24.27 6.42 -22.31
N ASN A 488 23.36 5.77 -23.03
CA ASN A 488 23.54 5.47 -24.44
C ASN A 488 22.36 6.03 -25.24
N THR A 489 22.34 7.36 -25.40
CA THR A 489 21.28 8.09 -26.11
C THR A 489 21.85 8.92 -27.27
N HIS A 490 21.01 9.13 -28.28
CA HIS A 490 21.22 10.02 -29.41
C HIS A 490 20.12 11.09 -29.44
N ILE A 491 20.44 12.31 -29.89
CA ILE A 491 19.42 13.34 -30.09
C ILE A 491 18.66 13.04 -31.38
N ALA A 492 17.44 12.53 -31.21
CA ALA A 492 16.54 12.13 -32.30
C ALA A 492 15.80 13.31 -32.94
N GLY A 493 15.70 14.44 -32.22
CA GLY A 493 15.04 15.65 -32.71
C GLY A 493 15.01 16.76 -31.66
N MET A 494 14.46 17.90 -32.06
CA MET A 494 14.40 19.10 -31.21
C MET A 494 13.01 19.73 -31.27
N ILE A 495 12.56 20.22 -30.11
CA ILE A 495 11.38 21.05 -29.96
C ILE A 495 11.84 22.44 -29.52
N THR A 496 11.41 23.49 -30.19
CA THR A 496 11.69 24.88 -29.80
C THR A 496 10.41 25.53 -29.29
N VAL A 497 10.49 26.05 -28.06
CA VAL A 497 9.44 26.86 -27.42
C VAL A 497 9.93 28.31 -27.40
N ASN A 498 9.26 29.21 -28.12
CA ASN A 498 9.73 30.60 -28.26
C ASN A 498 9.52 31.43 -27.00
N ASP A 499 8.34 31.26 -26.38
CA ASP A 499 7.89 31.99 -25.20
C ASP A 499 7.42 30.97 -24.18
N GLU A 500 7.55 31.26 -22.89
CA GLU A 500 7.10 30.34 -21.84
C GLU A 500 5.61 30.02 -22.00
N ILE A 501 5.26 28.74 -21.99
CA ILE A 501 3.88 28.26 -22.07
C ILE A 501 3.45 27.71 -20.71
N VAL A 502 2.31 28.18 -20.20
CA VAL A 502 1.66 27.57 -19.04
C VAL A 502 0.85 26.36 -19.52
N ALA A 503 1.33 25.15 -19.24
CA ALA A 503 0.64 23.91 -19.61
C ALA A 503 -0.53 23.61 -18.65
N GLY A 504 -0.42 24.00 -17.39
CA GLY A 504 -1.52 23.85 -16.44
C GLY A 504 -1.39 24.73 -15.21
N GLN A 505 -2.44 25.48 -14.89
CA GLN A 505 -2.52 26.33 -13.71
C GLN A 505 -3.14 25.55 -12.54
N LEU A 506 -2.42 25.53 -11.41
CA LEU A 506 -2.82 24.86 -10.17
C LEU A 506 -2.82 25.86 -9.00
N SER A 507 -2.81 25.33 -7.77
CA SER A 507 -2.54 26.09 -6.54
C SER A 507 -1.45 25.39 -5.74
N ASN A 508 -0.67 26.15 -4.96
CA ASN A 508 0.38 25.56 -4.14
C ASN A 508 -0.23 24.69 -3.03
N LYS A 509 0.31 23.47 -2.88
CA LYS A 509 -0.12 22.44 -1.93
C LYS A 509 1.07 21.78 -1.27
N LEU A 510 0.90 21.41 0.00
CA LEU A 510 1.89 20.73 0.83
C LEU A 510 3.22 21.49 0.82
N THR A 511 3.18 22.82 0.88
CA THR A 511 4.37 23.65 0.81
C THR A 511 5.20 23.53 2.09
N LEU A 512 6.52 23.66 1.96
CA LEU A 512 7.39 23.91 3.12
C LEU A 512 7.03 25.28 3.72
N ASN A 513 6.86 25.34 5.05
CA ASN A 513 6.56 26.59 5.73
C ASN A 513 7.72 27.59 5.54
N GLY A 514 7.38 28.79 5.03
CA GLY A 514 8.28 29.94 4.94
C GLY A 514 8.26 30.79 6.22
N ALA A 515 9.11 31.82 6.29
CA ALA A 515 9.20 32.71 7.45
C ALA A 515 7.82 33.21 7.95
N ASP A 516 7.47 32.82 9.17
CA ASP A 516 6.37 33.41 9.94
C ASP A 516 6.62 34.94 10.05
N PRO A 517 5.63 35.83 9.85
CA PRO A 517 5.76 37.26 10.14
C PRO A 517 6.21 37.58 11.58
N THR A 518 6.19 36.60 12.50
CA THR A 518 6.80 36.71 13.84
C THR A 518 8.32 36.45 13.92
N GLY A 519 8.97 36.05 12.81
CA GLY A 519 10.43 35.91 12.71
C GLY A 519 11.02 34.57 13.16
N LYS A 520 10.26 33.47 13.07
CA LYS A 520 10.75 32.11 13.34
C LYS A 520 11.60 31.54 12.20
N ALA A 521 12.32 30.44 12.48
CA ALA A 521 13.16 29.73 11.50
C ALA A 521 12.37 29.35 10.24
N ASP A 522 12.93 29.62 9.08
CA ASP A 522 12.33 29.36 7.77
C ASP A 522 12.74 27.97 7.28
N ASN A 523 11.89 26.96 7.50
CA ASN A 523 12.15 25.58 7.08
C ASN A 523 12.36 25.47 5.57
N LYS A 524 11.70 26.31 4.78
CA LYS A 524 11.93 26.38 3.34
C LYS A 524 13.35 26.89 3.04
N ALA A 525 13.81 27.94 3.71
CA ALA A 525 15.17 28.46 3.53
C ALA A 525 16.23 27.43 3.98
N VAL A 526 15.99 26.70 5.08
CA VAL A 526 16.86 25.61 5.53
C VAL A 526 16.92 24.51 4.47
N TYR A 527 15.78 24.04 3.98
CA TYR A 527 15.70 23.04 2.92
C TYR A 527 16.40 23.51 1.64
N ASP A 528 16.15 24.75 1.19
CA ASP A 528 16.78 25.33 -0.01
C ASP A 528 18.30 25.46 0.13
N SER A 529 18.82 25.65 1.36
CA SER A 529 20.27 25.72 1.61
C SER A 529 20.97 24.36 1.54
N ILE A 530 20.24 23.28 1.83
CA ILE A 530 20.82 21.93 1.88
C ILE A 530 20.56 21.15 0.60
N ARG A 531 19.43 21.34 -0.09
CA ARG A 531 19.06 20.53 -1.27
C ARG A 531 20.12 20.55 -2.38
N PHE A 532 20.14 19.51 -3.20
CA PHE A 532 20.93 19.53 -4.43
C PHE A 532 20.32 20.54 -5.40
N SER A 533 21.22 21.31 -6.03
CA SER A 533 20.82 22.25 -7.06
C SER A 533 21.98 22.58 -7.97
N THR A 534 21.73 22.58 -9.28
CA THR A 534 22.68 23.12 -10.27
C THR A 534 22.94 24.62 -10.04
N LYS A 535 22.04 25.33 -9.37
CA LYS A 535 22.16 26.77 -9.06
C LYS A 535 22.88 27.06 -7.74
N ALA A 536 22.90 26.13 -6.78
CA ALA A 536 23.42 26.38 -5.42
C ALA A 536 24.65 25.52 -5.02
N LYS A 537 24.86 24.35 -5.64
CA LYS A 537 25.99 23.45 -5.35
C LYS A 537 26.61 22.97 -6.67
N ARG A 538 27.71 23.60 -7.05
CA ARG A 538 28.50 23.22 -8.23
C ARG A 538 29.75 22.46 -7.75
N PRO A 539 30.09 21.28 -8.27
CA PRO A 539 31.50 20.93 -8.43
C PRO A 539 32.15 22.03 -9.29
N ALA A 540 33.39 22.43 -9.05
CA ALA A 540 34.04 23.55 -9.75
C ALA A 540 34.24 23.33 -11.27
N ASP A 541 33.64 22.29 -11.85
CA ASP A 541 33.81 21.85 -13.22
C ASP A 541 32.77 22.49 -14.18
N PRO A 542 33.19 23.15 -15.26
CA PRO A 542 32.35 23.56 -16.39
C PRO A 542 31.71 22.43 -17.20
N ALA A 543 32.09 21.17 -16.96
CA ALA A 543 31.53 20.02 -17.64
C ALA A 543 30.16 19.54 -17.09
N VAL A 544 29.62 20.20 -16.06
CA VAL A 544 28.30 19.90 -15.47
C VAL A 544 27.17 20.55 -16.28
N TYR A 545 27.00 19.96 -17.46
CA TYR A 545 25.86 19.88 -18.38
C TYR A 545 26.39 18.85 -19.37
N GLY A 546 25.74 17.70 -19.56
CA GLY A 546 26.28 16.51 -20.23
C GLY A 546 26.76 16.62 -21.70
N TYR A 547 27.34 17.75 -22.11
CA TYR A 547 28.22 17.96 -23.26
C TYR A 547 29.53 17.14 -23.20
N GLN A 548 29.57 16.02 -22.48
CA GLN A 548 30.70 15.10 -22.53
C GLN A 548 30.55 14.05 -23.64
N ASN A 549 29.38 13.93 -24.30
CA ASN A 549 29.34 13.22 -25.57
C ASN A 549 29.85 14.16 -26.68
N PRO A 550 31.06 13.94 -27.23
CA PRO A 550 31.60 14.78 -28.30
C PRO A 550 30.69 14.80 -29.55
N ASN A 551 29.76 13.85 -29.69
CA ASN A 551 28.79 13.81 -30.77
C ASN A 551 27.60 14.77 -30.56
N ASP A 552 27.27 15.15 -29.32
CA ASP A 552 26.07 15.95 -29.02
C ASP A 552 26.06 17.28 -29.79
N ARG A 553 27.21 17.94 -29.92
CA ARG A 553 27.29 19.20 -30.66
C ARG A 553 26.82 19.04 -32.11
N LYS A 554 27.25 17.96 -32.76
CA LYS A 554 26.87 17.67 -34.14
C LYS A 554 25.40 17.29 -34.22
N GLU A 555 24.93 16.42 -33.33
CA GLU A 555 23.53 15.99 -33.31
C GLU A 555 22.56 17.14 -32.99
N ILE A 556 22.94 18.10 -32.14
CA ILE A 556 22.18 19.33 -31.89
C ILE A 556 22.10 20.20 -33.17
N GLU A 557 23.22 20.36 -33.87
CA GLU A 557 23.25 21.13 -35.14
C GLU A 557 22.33 20.48 -36.20
N GLU A 558 22.32 19.14 -36.27
CA GLU A 558 21.42 18.38 -37.15
C GLU A 558 19.94 18.50 -36.72
N ALA A 559 19.64 18.30 -35.44
CA ALA A 559 18.29 18.39 -34.90
C ALA A 559 17.68 19.79 -35.02
N ARG A 560 18.51 20.84 -34.90
CA ARG A 560 18.09 22.24 -35.08
C ARG A 560 17.58 22.54 -36.49
N ALA A 561 18.09 21.85 -37.51
CA ALA A 561 17.66 22.05 -38.89
C ALA A 561 16.21 21.57 -39.14
N SER A 562 15.69 20.68 -38.30
CA SER A 562 14.34 20.11 -38.38
C SER A 562 13.54 20.31 -37.09
N ALA A 563 13.81 21.39 -36.35
CA ALA A 563 13.16 21.67 -35.07
C ALA A 563 11.65 21.86 -35.23
N LEU A 564 10.86 21.24 -34.35
CA LEU A 564 9.43 21.48 -34.26
C LEU A 564 9.17 22.72 -33.42
N LEU A 565 8.42 23.67 -33.97
CA LEU A 565 8.02 24.87 -33.23
C LEU A 565 6.76 24.59 -32.45
N ILE A 566 6.79 24.82 -31.14
CA ILE A 566 5.65 24.65 -30.24
C ILE A 566 5.30 26.02 -29.65
N ASP A 567 4.02 26.39 -29.77
CA ASP A 567 3.44 27.58 -29.14
C ASP A 567 2.29 27.19 -28.21
N GLU A 568 1.69 28.20 -27.57
CA GLU A 568 0.61 28.00 -26.59
C GLU A 568 -0.62 27.26 -27.16
N ASN A 569 -0.89 27.34 -28.46
CA ASN A 569 -2.03 26.67 -29.09
C ASN A 569 -1.80 25.16 -29.28
N PHE A 570 -0.54 24.71 -29.20
CA PHE A 570 -0.16 23.31 -29.29
C PHE A 570 -0.25 22.60 -27.92
N VAL A 571 -0.43 23.34 -26.83
CA VAL A 571 -0.42 22.76 -25.48
C VAL A 571 -1.82 22.85 -24.90
N ALA A 572 -2.39 21.70 -24.55
CA ALA A 572 -3.68 21.64 -23.87
C ALA A 572 -3.57 22.28 -22.48
N PHE A 573 -4.02 23.53 -22.35
CA PHE A 573 -4.08 24.23 -21.08
C PHE A 573 -5.15 23.66 -20.16
N THR A 574 -4.79 23.38 -18.91
CA THR A 574 -5.75 23.00 -17.86
C THR A 574 -5.73 24.01 -16.71
N ASP A 575 -6.89 24.54 -16.31
CA ASP A 575 -7.03 25.36 -15.10
C ASP A 575 -7.75 24.57 -14.00
N ASN A 576 -7.00 24.19 -12.96
CA ASN A 576 -7.53 23.56 -11.76
C ASN A 576 -7.29 24.42 -10.50
N SER A 577 -7.05 25.73 -10.65
CA SER A 577 -6.79 26.63 -9.51
C SER A 577 -7.99 26.77 -8.55
N GLY A 578 -9.21 26.51 -9.05
CA GLY A 578 -10.45 26.68 -8.30
C GLY A 578 -10.85 25.53 -7.35
N ASN A 579 -10.21 24.35 -7.43
CA ASN A 579 -10.54 23.16 -6.61
C ASN A 579 -12.05 22.92 -6.42
N ASN A 580 -12.78 22.64 -7.51
CA ASN A 580 -14.22 22.39 -7.42
C ASN A 580 -14.52 20.96 -6.94
N THR A 581 -14.50 20.74 -5.63
CA THR A 581 -14.75 19.42 -5.01
C THR A 581 -16.09 19.36 -4.27
N SER A 582 -17.06 20.19 -4.63
CA SER A 582 -18.34 20.27 -3.90
C SER A 582 -19.19 19.02 -4.15
N PHE A 583 -19.53 18.31 -3.08
CA PHE A 583 -20.56 17.27 -3.12
C PHE A 583 -21.94 17.90 -2.98
N ALA A 584 -22.79 17.72 -4.00
CA ALA A 584 -24.18 18.16 -3.92
C ALA A 584 -24.97 17.20 -3.03
N ALA A 585 -25.56 17.72 -1.94
CA ALA A 585 -26.41 16.92 -1.07
C ALA A 585 -27.68 16.49 -1.82
N GLY A 586 -27.99 15.19 -1.79
CA GLY A 586 -29.23 14.65 -2.34
C GLY A 586 -30.38 14.66 -1.34
N ARG A 587 -31.55 14.21 -1.80
CA ARG A 587 -32.77 14.05 -1.01
C ARG A 587 -33.24 12.60 -1.03
N ALA A 588 -33.41 12.00 0.15
CA ALA A 588 -33.95 10.65 0.28
C ALA A 588 -35.39 10.57 -0.27
N PRO A 589 -35.79 9.47 -0.92
CA PRO A 589 -37.18 9.27 -1.31
C PRO A 589 -38.09 9.09 -0.08
N ASP A 590 -39.26 9.74 -0.12
CA ASP A 590 -40.27 9.63 0.95
C ASP A 590 -41.13 8.36 0.77
N ASP A 591 -41.45 8.01 -0.48
CA ASP A 591 -42.45 6.97 -0.80
C ASP A 591 -41.88 5.56 -0.99
N TYR A 592 -40.56 5.36 -0.95
CA TYR A 592 -39.94 4.04 -1.13
C TYR A 592 -38.50 4.02 -0.60
N VAL A 593 -37.97 2.82 -0.39
CA VAL A 593 -36.51 2.60 -0.20
C VAL A 593 -35.91 2.23 -1.55
N ALA A 594 -34.94 2.98 -2.03
CA ALA A 594 -34.21 2.66 -3.25
C ALA A 594 -33.08 1.64 -2.97
N THR A 595 -32.82 0.73 -3.90
CA THR A 595 -31.67 -0.19 -3.82
C THR A 595 -30.51 0.28 -4.68
N LEU A 596 -29.32 -0.29 -4.46
CA LEU A 596 -28.15 -0.01 -5.29
C LEU A 596 -28.40 -0.35 -6.77
N THR A 597 -29.26 -1.33 -7.06
CA THR A 597 -29.69 -1.67 -8.43
C THR A 597 -30.38 -0.48 -9.11
N ALA A 598 -31.19 0.30 -8.39
CA ALA A 598 -31.82 1.50 -8.96
C ALA A 598 -30.78 2.56 -9.37
N VAL A 599 -29.71 2.71 -8.58
CA VAL A 599 -28.58 3.60 -8.94
C VAL A 599 -27.90 3.10 -10.22
N LYS A 600 -27.62 1.79 -10.29
CA LYS A 600 -26.98 1.17 -11.46
C LYS A 600 -27.81 1.32 -12.74
N LYS A 601 -29.15 1.29 -12.63
CA LYS A 601 -30.09 1.51 -13.73
C LYS A 601 -30.35 2.99 -14.05
N GLY A 602 -29.81 3.92 -13.26
CA GLY A 602 -30.01 5.36 -13.44
C GLY A 602 -31.40 5.87 -13.03
N GLU A 603 -32.15 5.08 -12.25
CA GLU A 603 -33.50 5.43 -11.79
C GLU A 603 -33.50 6.44 -10.62
N ILE A 604 -32.39 6.50 -9.89
CA ILE A 604 -32.15 7.46 -8.81
C ILE A 604 -30.69 7.93 -8.86
N SER A 605 -30.44 9.19 -8.48
CA SER A 605 -29.08 9.70 -8.38
C SER A 605 -28.33 9.06 -7.22
N ARG A 606 -26.99 8.97 -7.33
CA ARG A 606 -26.13 8.50 -6.24
C ARG A 606 -26.28 9.36 -4.98
N ALA A 607 -26.41 10.69 -5.16
CA ALA A 607 -26.58 11.63 -4.06
C ALA A 607 -27.90 11.40 -3.30
N ASP A 608 -29.00 11.17 -4.00
CA ASP A 608 -30.31 10.87 -3.39
C ASP A 608 -30.33 9.49 -2.73
N PHE A 609 -29.66 8.51 -3.35
CA PHE A 609 -29.48 7.19 -2.76
C PHE A 609 -28.70 7.22 -1.45
N VAL A 610 -27.55 7.91 -1.37
CA VAL A 610 -26.81 8.01 -0.10
C VAL A 610 -27.53 8.86 0.95
N ALA A 611 -28.41 9.78 0.52
CA ALA A 611 -29.20 10.59 1.45
C ALA A 611 -30.16 9.76 2.29
N GLN A 612 -30.59 8.58 1.80
CA GLN A 612 -31.46 7.63 2.52
C GLN A 612 -30.73 6.76 3.56
N MET A 613 -29.39 6.79 3.58
CA MET A 613 -28.61 6.05 4.57
C MET A 613 -28.77 6.71 5.94
N THR A 614 -29.01 5.89 6.96
CA THR A 614 -29.01 6.39 8.34
C THR A 614 -27.59 6.78 8.75
N LYS A 615 -27.48 7.58 9.81
CA LYS A 615 -26.18 7.91 10.39
C LYS A 615 -25.40 6.65 10.78
N ASP A 616 -26.07 5.67 11.36
CA ASP A 616 -25.44 4.42 11.81
C ASP A 616 -24.98 3.58 10.61
N GLU A 617 -25.76 3.52 9.54
CA GLU A 617 -25.36 2.88 8.29
C GLU A 617 -24.12 3.54 7.68
N LEU A 618 -24.04 4.88 7.66
CA LEU A 618 -22.87 5.62 7.16
C LEU A 618 -21.61 5.35 7.99
N VAL A 619 -21.71 5.48 9.32
CA VAL A 619 -20.56 5.26 10.24
C VAL A 619 -20.01 3.85 10.08
N ASN A 620 -20.88 2.85 10.01
CA ASN A 620 -20.44 1.47 9.88
C ASN A 620 -19.92 1.17 8.47
N PHE A 621 -20.59 1.66 7.42
CA PHE A 621 -20.18 1.41 6.03
C PHE A 621 -18.78 1.94 5.71
N LEU A 622 -18.41 3.08 6.30
CA LEU A 622 -17.10 3.74 6.12
C LEU A 622 -16.03 3.24 7.10
N SER A 623 -16.31 2.15 7.81
CA SER A 623 -15.38 1.49 8.73
C SER A 623 -15.09 0.07 8.22
N GLY A 624 -13.87 -0.17 7.76
CA GLY A 624 -13.44 -1.44 7.16
C GLY A 624 -13.54 -2.64 8.12
N GLY A 625 -13.70 -3.84 7.58
CA GLY A 625 -13.68 -5.10 8.34
C GLY A 625 -12.28 -5.70 8.45
N TYR A 626 -12.01 -6.44 9.53
CA TYR A 626 -10.73 -7.14 9.78
C TYR A 626 -10.85 -8.64 9.47
N GLY A 627 -10.44 -9.06 8.27
CA GLY A 627 -10.40 -10.48 7.86
C GLY A 627 -11.62 -11.34 8.29
N ALA A 628 -11.41 -12.65 8.48
CA ALA A 628 -12.44 -13.60 8.95
C ALA A 628 -12.77 -13.49 10.45
N ARG A 629 -12.23 -12.49 11.18
CA ARG A 629 -12.42 -12.29 12.62
C ARG A 629 -13.42 -11.18 12.94
N ASN A 630 -14.37 -10.96 12.03
CA ASN A 630 -15.42 -9.95 12.15
C ASN A 630 -16.48 -10.27 13.24
N SER A 631 -16.19 -11.03 14.30
CA SER A 631 -17.23 -11.57 15.20
C SER A 631 -17.59 -10.71 16.42
N GLU A 632 -17.21 -9.43 16.53
CA GLU A 632 -17.45 -8.64 17.76
C GLU A 632 -18.31 -7.37 17.61
N GLN A 633 -19.31 -7.31 18.50
CA GLN A 633 -20.40 -6.36 18.80
C GLN A 633 -20.58 -5.06 17.98
N TYR A 634 -21.80 -4.99 17.43
CA TYR A 634 -22.39 -3.92 16.63
C TYR A 634 -22.62 -2.60 17.38
N TYR A 635 -22.34 -1.50 16.68
CA TYR A 635 -22.86 -0.18 17.00
C TYR A 635 -24.19 0.01 16.29
N SER A 636 -25.23 -0.45 16.96
CA SER A 636 -26.59 -0.04 16.71
C SER A 636 -27.35 -0.10 18.03
N ASP A 637 -28.01 0.99 18.40
CA ASP A 637 -29.01 0.99 19.48
C ASP A 637 -30.25 0.15 19.12
N ASP A 638 -30.36 -0.26 17.86
CA ASP A 638 -31.38 -1.15 17.31
C ASP A 638 -30.80 -2.56 17.03
N PRO A 639 -31.20 -3.59 17.80
CA PRO A 639 -30.77 -4.97 17.58
C PRO A 639 -31.21 -5.56 16.23
N ALA A 640 -32.07 -4.88 15.46
CA ALA A 640 -32.47 -5.27 14.11
C ALA A 640 -31.50 -4.83 12.99
N LEU A 641 -30.66 -3.82 13.23
CA LEU A 641 -29.57 -3.42 12.32
C LEU A 641 -28.36 -4.35 12.47
N GLN A 642 -28.56 -5.67 12.53
CA GLN A 642 -27.45 -6.62 12.52
C GLN A 642 -26.67 -6.43 11.22
N ILE A 643 -25.57 -5.67 11.26
CA ILE A 643 -24.66 -5.44 10.14
C ILE A 643 -23.85 -6.73 9.96
N ASN A 644 -24.54 -7.79 9.53
CA ASN A 644 -24.04 -9.14 9.67
C ASN A 644 -22.65 -9.29 9.06
N HIS A 645 -21.72 -9.67 9.92
CA HIS A 645 -20.32 -9.85 9.65
C HIS A 645 -19.95 -11.10 8.86
N LEU A 646 -20.94 -11.89 8.45
CA LEU A 646 -20.76 -13.12 7.71
C LEU A 646 -21.83 -13.14 6.62
N THR A 647 -21.42 -12.71 5.43
CA THR A 647 -21.13 -13.60 4.30
C THR A 647 -20.54 -12.70 3.23
N SER A 648 -19.25 -12.36 3.34
CA SER A 648 -18.46 -12.31 2.11
C SER A 648 -18.68 -13.67 1.49
N LYS A 649 -19.47 -13.69 0.41
CA LYS A 649 -19.56 -14.60 -0.73
C LYS A 649 -18.94 -16.02 -0.74
N ASP A 650 -18.18 -16.49 0.25
CA ASP A 650 -17.72 -17.87 0.41
C ASP A 650 -17.08 -18.17 1.80
N ALA A 651 -17.62 -17.66 2.91
CA ALA A 651 -17.15 -18.07 4.26
C ALA A 651 -17.24 -19.59 4.50
N GLU A 652 -18.04 -20.32 3.71
CA GLU A 652 -18.13 -21.79 3.73
C GLU A 652 -17.10 -22.50 2.81
N LYS A 653 -16.39 -21.79 1.92
CA LYS A 653 -15.47 -22.39 0.94
C LYS A 653 -13.97 -22.17 1.22
N GLY A 654 -13.62 -21.97 2.48
CA GLY A 654 -12.23 -21.84 2.90
C GLY A 654 -11.68 -20.43 2.73
N TRP A 655 -10.58 -20.18 3.44
CA TRP A 655 -9.93 -18.89 3.52
C TRP A 655 -9.40 -18.46 2.13
N ILE A 656 -9.98 -17.40 1.57
CA ILE A 656 -9.44 -16.65 0.44
C ILE A 656 -8.53 -15.59 1.08
N GLY A 657 -7.29 -15.42 0.59
CA GLY A 657 -6.24 -14.58 1.19
C GLY A 657 -6.52 -13.07 1.21
N GLY A 658 -7.69 -12.67 1.70
CA GLY A 658 -8.17 -11.31 1.73
C GLY A 658 -7.69 -10.56 2.96
N ALA A 659 -7.16 -9.35 2.74
CA ALA A 659 -6.79 -8.39 3.79
C ALA A 659 -8.01 -7.92 4.60
N GLY A 660 -9.21 -7.98 4.00
CA GLY A 660 -10.46 -7.61 4.65
C GLY A 660 -11.62 -7.47 3.67
N SER A 661 -12.71 -6.87 4.13
CA SER A 661 -13.84 -6.49 3.29
C SER A 661 -14.51 -5.20 3.77
N SER A 662 -15.19 -4.50 2.87
CA SER A 662 -16.11 -3.43 3.29
C SER A 662 -17.36 -4.03 3.92
N ARG A 663 -18.11 -3.22 4.67
CA ARG A 663 -19.39 -3.68 5.24
C ARG A 663 -20.51 -3.62 4.20
N ASN A 664 -21.45 -4.54 4.30
CA ASN A 664 -22.67 -4.54 3.48
C ASN A 664 -23.79 -3.73 4.13
N ILE A 665 -24.80 -3.36 3.33
CA ILE A 665 -26.07 -2.83 3.84
C ILE A 665 -27.21 -3.55 3.10
N ARG A 666 -27.69 -4.63 3.72
CA ARG A 666 -28.71 -5.51 3.12
C ARG A 666 -30.00 -4.79 2.74
N ARG A 667 -30.43 -3.83 3.55
CA ARG A 667 -31.63 -3.00 3.29
C ARG A 667 -31.57 -2.26 1.96
N LEU A 668 -30.39 -1.81 1.59
CA LEU A 668 -30.14 -1.02 0.39
C LEU A 668 -29.58 -1.86 -0.76
N GLY A 669 -29.44 -3.17 -0.58
CA GLY A 669 -28.80 -4.04 -1.56
C GLY A 669 -27.33 -3.68 -1.84
N ILE A 670 -26.63 -3.11 -0.85
CA ILE A 670 -25.20 -2.77 -0.97
C ILE A 670 -24.38 -4.00 -0.55
N PRO A 671 -23.59 -4.61 -1.44
CA PRO A 671 -22.70 -5.72 -1.08
C PRO A 671 -21.39 -5.24 -0.45
N SER A 672 -20.64 -6.19 0.11
CA SER A 672 -19.25 -5.97 0.53
C SER A 672 -18.30 -6.02 -0.66
N LEU A 673 -17.30 -5.12 -0.67
CA LEU A 673 -16.07 -5.23 -1.46
C LEU A 673 -15.09 -6.13 -0.73
N THR A 674 -14.40 -7.02 -1.44
CA THR A 674 -13.33 -7.86 -0.89
C THR A 674 -11.96 -7.34 -1.33
N TYR A 675 -11.05 -7.19 -0.36
CA TYR A 675 -9.67 -6.76 -0.58
C TYR A 675 -8.73 -7.96 -0.50
N ALA A 676 -7.74 -8.06 -1.38
CA ALA A 676 -6.68 -9.05 -1.27
C ALA A 676 -5.31 -8.43 -1.49
N ASP A 677 -4.37 -8.84 -0.64
CA ASP A 677 -2.98 -8.44 -0.71
C ASP A 677 -2.21 -9.20 -1.79
N GLY A 678 -1.01 -8.69 -2.08
CA GLY A 678 0.02 -9.40 -2.81
C GLY A 678 0.62 -8.58 -3.96
N SER A 679 1.88 -8.18 -3.86
CA SER A 679 2.50 -7.33 -4.90
C SER A 679 2.75 -8.06 -6.23
N ALA A 680 2.85 -9.39 -6.19
CA ALA A 680 3.13 -10.25 -7.34
C ALA A 680 1.89 -11.02 -7.86
N GLY A 681 0.70 -10.75 -7.31
CA GLY A 681 -0.56 -11.41 -7.67
C GLY A 681 -1.41 -11.75 -6.45
N ILE A 682 -2.45 -12.57 -6.61
CA ILE A 682 -3.31 -12.96 -5.47
C ILE A 682 -2.90 -14.32 -4.92
N PHE A 683 -2.75 -14.46 -3.60
CA PHE A 683 -2.45 -15.76 -3.01
C PHE A 683 -3.65 -16.71 -3.10
N ILE A 684 -3.50 -17.78 -3.89
CA ILE A 684 -4.48 -18.85 -4.05
C ILE A 684 -3.82 -20.16 -3.62
N SER A 685 -4.21 -20.68 -2.45
CA SER A 685 -3.67 -21.95 -1.94
C SER A 685 -4.06 -23.13 -2.83
N ALA A 686 -3.24 -24.19 -2.84
CA ALA A 686 -3.56 -25.42 -3.59
C ALA A 686 -4.90 -26.06 -3.16
N SER A 687 -5.24 -25.99 -1.87
CA SER A 687 -6.54 -26.44 -1.36
C SER A 687 -7.70 -25.58 -1.86
N THR A 688 -7.56 -24.26 -1.84
CA THR A 688 -8.57 -23.31 -2.32
C THR A 688 -8.78 -23.49 -3.82
N ALA A 689 -7.70 -23.57 -4.59
CA ALA A 689 -7.73 -23.79 -6.03
C ALA A 689 -8.50 -25.08 -6.38
N LYS A 690 -8.17 -26.19 -5.70
CA LYS A 690 -8.87 -27.47 -5.88
C LYS A 690 -10.36 -27.39 -5.55
N GLN A 691 -10.73 -26.67 -4.49
CA GLN A 691 -12.13 -26.51 -4.08
C GLN A 691 -12.95 -25.70 -5.10
N LEU A 692 -12.34 -24.67 -5.68
CA LEU A 692 -13.00 -23.79 -6.65
C LEU A 692 -12.90 -24.30 -8.10
N GLY A 693 -12.12 -25.36 -8.36
CA GLY A 693 -11.90 -25.86 -9.71
C GLY A 693 -11.07 -24.91 -10.58
N ILE A 694 -10.17 -24.16 -9.94
CA ILE A 694 -9.25 -23.20 -10.57
C ILE A 694 -7.80 -23.62 -10.31
N ASP A 695 -6.85 -22.84 -10.84
CA ASP A 695 -5.43 -23.05 -10.63
C ASP A 695 -4.89 -22.16 -9.48
N PRO A 696 -3.86 -22.62 -8.74
CA PRO A 696 -3.12 -21.78 -7.81
C PRO A 696 -2.36 -20.65 -8.52
N ASN A 697 -1.90 -19.66 -7.74
CA ASN A 697 -1.07 -18.56 -8.27
C ASN A 697 0.19 -19.10 -8.99
N PRO A 698 0.49 -18.65 -10.21
CA PRO A 698 1.60 -19.17 -11.01
C PRO A 698 2.98 -18.71 -10.53
N GLY A 699 3.05 -17.70 -9.66
CA GLY A 699 4.27 -17.09 -9.13
C GLY A 699 4.96 -16.19 -10.14
N PHE A 700 4.39 -15.01 -10.40
CA PHE A 700 4.98 -14.01 -11.30
C PHE A 700 6.27 -13.40 -10.73
N ALA A 701 7.11 -12.85 -11.62
CA ALA A 701 8.19 -11.95 -11.22
C ALA A 701 7.63 -10.76 -10.40
N ARG A 702 8.41 -10.28 -9.43
CA ARG A 702 7.97 -9.18 -8.55
C ARG A 702 7.96 -7.85 -9.27
N ALA A 703 7.38 -6.82 -8.65
CA ALA A 703 7.26 -5.49 -9.24
C ALA A 703 8.59 -4.97 -9.81
N ALA A 704 9.66 -5.03 -9.03
CA ALA A 704 10.97 -4.54 -9.47
C ALA A 704 11.52 -5.31 -10.70
N GLY A 705 11.29 -6.62 -10.77
CA GLY A 705 11.60 -7.44 -11.94
C GLY A 705 10.66 -7.16 -13.12
N MET A 706 9.38 -6.94 -12.85
CA MET A 706 8.41 -6.52 -13.86
C MET A 706 8.79 -5.18 -14.48
N ALA A 707 9.35 -4.26 -13.71
CA ALA A 707 9.90 -3.02 -14.23
C ALA A 707 11.09 -3.27 -15.16
N CYS A 708 11.94 -4.25 -14.82
CA CYS A 708 13.06 -4.65 -15.68
C CYS A 708 12.65 -5.24 -17.03
N THR A 709 11.37 -5.60 -17.22
CA THR A 709 10.87 -6.05 -18.52
C THR A 709 10.78 -4.93 -19.55
N TRP A 710 10.54 -3.68 -19.13
CA TRP A 710 10.29 -2.53 -20.01
C TRP A 710 9.28 -2.82 -21.13
N ASN A 711 8.29 -3.69 -20.86
CA ASN A 711 7.37 -4.21 -21.85
C ASN A 711 5.92 -3.89 -21.49
N PRO A 712 5.33 -2.81 -22.07
CA PRO A 712 3.97 -2.38 -21.80
C PRO A 712 2.92 -3.47 -21.99
N GLU A 713 3.07 -4.27 -23.05
CA GLU A 713 2.14 -5.35 -23.35
C GLU A 713 2.17 -6.42 -22.26
N LEU A 714 3.37 -6.82 -21.84
CA LEU A 714 3.54 -7.84 -20.80
C LEU A 714 2.98 -7.38 -19.44
N GLN A 715 3.19 -6.11 -19.11
CA GLN A 715 2.68 -5.48 -17.89
C GLN A 715 1.14 -5.42 -17.88
N TYR A 716 0.54 -5.06 -19.02
CA TYR A 716 -0.91 -5.10 -19.20
C TYR A 716 -1.47 -6.53 -19.11
N GLN A 717 -0.84 -7.51 -19.79
CA GLN A 717 -1.28 -8.91 -19.73
C GLN A 717 -1.16 -9.49 -18.32
N TRP A 718 -0.14 -9.07 -17.56
CA TRP A 718 -0.02 -9.45 -16.15
C TRP A 718 -1.20 -8.91 -15.33
N GLY A 719 -1.52 -7.61 -15.44
CA GLY A 719 -2.71 -7.05 -14.80
C GLY A 719 -4.01 -7.77 -15.21
N LYS A 720 -4.13 -8.12 -16.49
CA LYS A 720 -5.29 -8.87 -17.01
C LYS A 720 -5.40 -10.27 -16.40
N ALA A 721 -4.29 -11.00 -16.28
CA ALA A 721 -4.27 -12.32 -15.64
C ALA A 721 -4.70 -12.23 -14.17
N ILE A 722 -4.19 -11.24 -13.43
CA ILE A 722 -4.61 -11.01 -12.04
C ILE A 722 -6.10 -10.64 -11.96
N GLY A 723 -6.61 -9.81 -12.87
CA GLY A 723 -8.05 -9.51 -12.94
C GLY A 723 -8.92 -10.75 -13.19
N GLU A 724 -8.48 -11.67 -14.05
CA GLU A 724 -9.16 -12.95 -14.29
C GLU A 724 -9.16 -13.82 -13.02
N GLU A 725 -8.02 -13.94 -12.32
CA GLU A 725 -7.91 -14.64 -11.04
C GLU A 725 -8.84 -14.03 -9.98
N MET A 726 -8.82 -12.70 -9.82
CA MET A 726 -9.70 -11.96 -8.92
C MET A 726 -11.18 -12.24 -9.19
N ARG A 727 -11.61 -12.29 -10.45
CA ARG A 727 -12.99 -12.67 -10.79
C ARG A 727 -13.28 -14.11 -10.41
N ALA A 728 -12.33 -15.03 -10.61
CA ALA A 728 -12.51 -16.45 -10.32
C ALA A 728 -12.67 -16.71 -8.80
N ILE A 729 -11.94 -15.98 -7.96
CA ILE A 729 -12.03 -16.09 -6.49
C ILE A 729 -12.87 -14.98 -5.84
N ASN A 730 -13.54 -14.16 -6.66
CA ASN A 730 -14.45 -13.13 -6.22
C ASN A 730 -13.80 -12.09 -5.26
N VAL A 731 -12.61 -11.63 -5.62
CA VAL A 731 -11.96 -10.44 -5.06
C VAL A 731 -12.33 -9.21 -5.89
N ASP A 732 -12.64 -8.09 -5.25
CA ASP A 732 -13.02 -6.84 -5.91
C ASP A 732 -11.84 -5.89 -6.09
N ILE A 733 -10.98 -5.83 -5.07
CA ILE A 733 -9.87 -4.88 -4.98
C ILE A 733 -8.57 -5.61 -4.69
N TRP A 734 -7.60 -5.43 -5.57
CA TRP A 734 -6.23 -5.89 -5.36
C TRP A 734 -5.43 -4.77 -4.69
N LEU A 735 -4.82 -5.04 -3.53
CA LEU A 735 -4.00 -4.08 -2.78
C LEU A 735 -2.59 -3.93 -3.38
N ALA A 736 -2.57 -3.63 -4.67
CA ALA A 736 -1.41 -3.36 -5.52
C ALA A 736 -1.91 -2.58 -6.76
N PRO A 737 -1.03 -2.00 -7.59
CA PRO A 737 0.42 -1.97 -7.42
C PRO A 737 0.88 -1.01 -6.32
N SER A 738 1.98 -1.37 -5.68
CA SER A 738 2.73 -0.46 -4.81
C SER A 738 3.72 0.35 -5.67
N ILE A 739 3.64 1.69 -5.64
CA ILE A 739 4.26 2.58 -6.64
C ILE A 739 5.02 3.77 -6.03
N ASN A 740 5.41 3.62 -4.77
CA ASN A 740 6.48 4.42 -4.16
C ASN A 740 7.79 4.23 -4.93
N LEU A 741 8.72 5.17 -4.83
CA LEU A 741 9.94 5.13 -5.64
C LEU A 741 11.09 4.48 -4.89
N HIS A 742 12.02 3.87 -5.64
CA HIS A 742 13.30 3.41 -5.10
C HIS A 742 14.23 4.60 -4.82
N ARG A 743 13.83 5.48 -3.88
CA ARG A 743 14.59 6.68 -3.51
C ARG A 743 15.99 6.34 -2.98
N ASN A 744 16.10 5.23 -2.26
CA ASN A 744 17.34 4.68 -1.76
C ASN A 744 17.31 3.15 -1.91
N PRO A 745 18.42 2.51 -2.34
CA PRO A 745 18.43 1.07 -2.57
C PRO A 745 18.31 0.23 -1.28
N LEU A 746 18.45 0.84 -0.11
CA LEU A 746 18.30 0.21 1.20
C LEU A 746 16.85 0.21 1.73
N ASN A 747 15.89 0.84 1.04
CA ASN A 747 14.49 0.73 1.45
C ASN A 747 14.01 -0.73 1.39
N GLY A 748 13.40 -1.20 2.47
CA GLY A 748 12.95 -2.59 2.60
C GLY A 748 11.93 -2.98 1.53
N ARG A 749 10.96 -2.11 1.25
CA ARG A 749 9.86 -2.41 0.33
C ARG A 749 10.18 -2.21 -1.15
N ASN A 750 11.42 -1.91 -1.55
CA ASN A 750 11.78 -1.77 -2.97
C ASN A 750 11.41 -3.00 -3.81
N THR A 751 11.38 -4.20 -3.23
CA THR A 751 10.97 -5.40 -3.96
C THR A 751 9.56 -5.36 -4.55
N GLU A 752 8.65 -4.60 -3.95
CA GLU A 752 7.25 -4.50 -4.38
C GLU A 752 6.94 -3.18 -5.08
N TYR A 753 7.92 -2.31 -5.18
CA TYR A 753 7.90 -1.09 -5.98
C TYR A 753 8.56 -1.35 -7.34
N TYR A 754 8.46 -0.39 -8.27
CA TYR A 754 8.91 -0.59 -9.64
C TYR A 754 10.32 -0.06 -9.90
N SER A 755 10.58 1.22 -9.59
CA SER A 755 11.76 1.91 -10.10
C SER A 755 12.07 3.19 -9.32
N GLU A 756 13.29 3.68 -9.43
CA GLU A 756 13.67 5.06 -9.10
C GLU A 756 12.98 6.13 -9.98
N ASP A 757 12.47 5.75 -11.16
CA ASP A 757 11.87 6.68 -12.12
C ASP A 757 10.32 6.75 -11.99
N PRO A 758 9.76 7.97 -11.87
CA PRO A 758 8.32 8.18 -11.75
C PRO A 758 7.52 7.86 -13.02
N VAL A 759 8.10 8.03 -14.21
CA VAL A 759 7.39 7.78 -15.47
C VAL A 759 7.34 6.29 -15.76
N LEU A 760 8.44 5.57 -15.55
CA LEU A 760 8.45 4.10 -15.65
C LEU A 760 7.45 3.50 -14.66
N SER A 761 7.55 3.86 -13.37
CA SER A 761 6.64 3.37 -12.32
C SER A 761 5.18 3.68 -12.63
N GLY A 762 4.88 4.93 -13.03
CA GLY A 762 3.52 5.36 -13.36
C GLY A 762 2.93 4.66 -14.59
N LYS A 763 3.71 4.48 -15.65
CA LYS A 763 3.25 3.79 -16.87
C LYS A 763 3.00 2.31 -16.62
N ILE A 764 3.89 1.62 -15.89
CA ILE A 764 3.68 0.23 -15.50
C ILE A 764 2.38 0.10 -14.70
N ALA A 765 2.21 0.96 -13.69
CA ALA A 765 1.02 0.98 -12.85
C ALA A 765 -0.27 1.22 -13.66
N ALA A 766 -0.24 2.13 -14.65
CA ALA A 766 -1.36 2.37 -15.53
C ALA A 766 -1.70 1.15 -16.41
N TYR A 767 -0.71 0.47 -16.99
CA TYR A 767 -0.93 -0.75 -17.79
C TYR A 767 -1.49 -1.89 -16.95
N VAL A 768 -0.94 -2.12 -15.76
CA VAL A 768 -1.41 -3.14 -14.81
C VAL A 768 -2.84 -2.82 -14.37
N ALA A 769 -3.11 -1.59 -13.93
CA ALA A 769 -4.43 -1.14 -13.51
C ALA A 769 -5.47 -1.33 -14.62
N LYS A 770 -5.13 -0.97 -15.86
CA LYS A 770 -6.00 -1.14 -17.02
C LYS A 770 -6.31 -2.62 -17.29
N GLY A 771 -5.31 -3.50 -17.23
CA GLY A 771 -5.50 -4.95 -17.38
C GLY A 771 -6.47 -5.53 -16.34
N VAL A 772 -6.34 -5.10 -15.09
CA VAL A 772 -7.25 -5.48 -14.01
C VAL A 772 -8.66 -4.93 -14.26
N ALA A 773 -8.76 -3.64 -14.62
CA ALA A 773 -10.01 -2.92 -14.86
C ALA A 773 -10.88 -3.54 -15.97
N GLU A 774 -10.27 -4.13 -17.01
CA GLU A 774 -11.02 -4.79 -18.09
C GLU A 774 -11.87 -5.98 -17.62
N ASN A 775 -11.45 -6.62 -16.52
CA ASN A 775 -12.19 -7.69 -15.89
C ASN A 775 -13.34 -7.16 -15.00
N GLY A 776 -13.50 -5.84 -14.88
CA GLY A 776 -14.50 -5.20 -14.02
C GLY A 776 -14.19 -5.36 -12.54
N VAL A 777 -12.90 -5.38 -12.17
CA VAL A 777 -12.39 -5.30 -10.80
C VAL A 777 -11.26 -4.28 -10.78
N SER A 778 -10.82 -3.79 -9.63
CA SER A 778 -9.85 -2.68 -9.59
C SER A 778 -8.63 -2.99 -8.74
N VAL A 779 -7.56 -2.27 -9.06
CA VAL A 779 -6.39 -2.08 -8.20
C VAL A 779 -6.69 -1.10 -7.06
N CYS A 780 -5.80 -1.09 -6.07
CA CYS A 780 -5.64 -0.08 -5.05
C CYS A 780 -4.20 0.42 -5.06
N LEU A 781 -3.97 1.61 -5.64
CA LEU A 781 -2.62 2.19 -5.71
C LEU A 781 -2.13 2.52 -4.31
N LYS A 782 -0.89 2.13 -3.97
CA LYS A 782 -0.31 2.39 -2.64
C LYS A 782 1.17 2.72 -2.68
N HIS A 783 1.73 3.41 -1.69
CA HIS A 783 1.07 4.09 -0.56
C HIS A 783 1.15 5.59 -0.84
N PHE A 784 0.00 6.25 -0.86
CA PHE A 784 -0.17 7.63 -1.27
C PHE A 784 0.03 8.59 -0.08
N ALA A 785 1.19 9.24 0.10
CA ALA A 785 2.39 9.25 -0.75
C ALA A 785 3.68 9.34 0.09
N GLY A 786 4.84 9.18 -0.56
CA GLY A 786 6.15 9.45 0.06
C GLY A 786 6.61 8.44 1.11
N ASN A 787 6.06 7.23 1.09
CA ASN A 787 6.47 6.10 1.92
C ASN A 787 7.67 5.35 1.29
N ASP A 788 8.77 6.07 1.06
CA ASP A 788 9.95 5.54 0.37
C ASP A 788 11.03 5.04 1.37
N GLN A 789 10.65 4.87 2.65
CA GLN A 789 11.48 4.35 3.74
C GLN A 789 10.57 3.70 4.80
N GLU A 790 10.98 2.55 5.35
CA GLU A 790 10.15 1.77 6.25
C GLU A 790 10.32 2.13 7.73
N TRP A 791 11.52 2.53 8.16
CA TRP A 791 11.77 2.84 9.56
C TRP A 791 10.96 4.05 10.05
N TYR A 792 10.09 3.80 11.03
CA TYR A 792 9.17 4.78 11.64
C TYR A 792 8.10 5.35 10.71
N ARG A 793 7.79 4.68 9.58
CA ARG A 793 6.74 5.12 8.66
C ARG A 793 5.38 5.38 9.32
N ARG A 794 5.06 4.63 10.38
CA ARG A 794 3.85 4.79 11.23
C ARG A 794 4.14 5.23 12.66
N GLY A 795 5.39 5.59 12.96
CA GLY A 795 5.87 5.94 14.29
C GLY A 795 6.21 4.72 15.14
N LEU A 796 6.38 4.96 16.45
CA LEU A 796 6.58 3.92 17.46
C LEU A 796 5.81 4.33 18.70
N HIS A 797 4.63 3.74 18.91
CA HIS A 797 3.79 4.08 20.07
C HIS A 797 3.09 2.86 20.66
N THR A 798 3.86 2.00 21.31
CA THR A 798 3.37 0.82 22.03
C THR A 798 3.37 1.07 23.55
N PRO A 799 2.56 0.34 24.34
CA PRO A 799 2.66 0.41 25.81
C PRO A 799 4.08 0.16 26.33
N ALA A 800 4.85 -0.68 25.61
CA ALA A 800 6.23 -0.98 25.95
C ALA A 800 7.18 0.19 25.64
N SER A 801 7.00 0.90 24.52
CA SER A 801 7.80 2.09 24.21
C SER A 801 7.45 3.27 25.12
N GLU A 802 6.17 3.44 25.47
CA GLU A 802 5.70 4.44 26.45
C GLU A 802 6.39 4.24 27.81
N ALA A 803 6.36 3.01 28.32
CA ALA A 803 6.99 2.67 29.60
C ALA A 803 8.51 2.91 29.62
N ARG A 804 9.16 2.90 28.45
CA ARG A 804 10.60 3.18 28.30
C ARG A 804 10.90 4.64 27.90
N GLY A 805 9.90 5.46 27.59
CA GLY A 805 10.10 6.81 27.09
C GLY A 805 10.69 6.85 25.67
N GLU A 806 10.42 5.83 24.86
CA GLU A 806 11.01 5.61 23.53
C GLU A 806 10.05 5.95 22.37
N ASN A 807 8.95 6.66 22.64
CA ASN A 807 7.98 6.98 21.61
C ASN A 807 8.57 7.83 20.49
N LYS A 808 8.15 7.54 19.27
CA LYS A 808 8.51 8.31 18.07
C LYS A 808 7.26 8.60 17.27
N ASP A 809 7.18 9.81 16.76
CA ASP A 809 6.15 10.22 15.82
C ASP A 809 6.31 9.45 14.50
N ALA A 810 5.25 9.41 13.69
CA ALA A 810 5.35 8.95 12.32
C ALA A 810 6.31 9.86 11.55
N ALA A 811 7.17 9.23 10.75
CA ALA A 811 8.18 9.94 10.01
C ALA A 811 7.56 11.02 9.10
N ASN A 812 8.20 12.18 9.06
CA ASN A 812 7.75 13.28 8.22
C ASN A 812 8.63 13.43 6.98
N THR A 813 8.03 13.25 5.81
CA THR A 813 8.65 13.48 4.52
C THR A 813 8.77 14.98 4.26
N ILE A 814 10.00 15.49 4.28
CA ILE A 814 10.35 16.89 4.05
C ILE A 814 10.77 17.06 2.59
N VAL A 815 9.92 17.70 1.79
CA VAL A 815 10.07 17.75 0.34
C VAL A 815 9.53 19.06 -0.25
N SER A 816 10.19 19.62 -1.27
CA SER A 816 9.65 20.77 -2.03
C SER A 816 8.40 20.37 -2.82
N GLU A 817 7.49 21.31 -3.08
CA GLU A 817 6.29 21.04 -3.89
C GLU A 817 6.66 20.60 -5.31
N ARG A 818 7.71 21.17 -5.90
CA ARG A 818 8.21 20.76 -7.22
C ARG A 818 8.59 19.28 -7.25
N ALA A 819 9.45 18.85 -6.32
CA ALA A 819 9.85 17.44 -6.23
C ALA A 819 8.66 16.53 -5.92
N LEU A 820 7.76 16.96 -5.04
CA LEU A 820 6.53 16.22 -4.74
C LEU A 820 5.71 15.97 -6.01
N ARG A 821 5.50 16.99 -6.86
CA ARG A 821 4.69 16.92 -8.08
C ARG A 821 5.39 16.21 -9.26
N GLU A 822 6.69 16.46 -9.46
CA GLU A 822 7.44 15.90 -10.59
C GLU A 822 8.00 14.51 -10.31
N VAL A 823 8.15 14.11 -9.04
CA VAL A 823 8.77 12.84 -8.64
C VAL A 823 7.78 11.96 -7.88
N THR A 824 7.51 12.23 -6.61
CA THR A 824 6.81 11.26 -5.74
C THR A 824 5.32 11.07 -6.06
N LEU A 825 4.61 12.12 -6.49
CA LEU A 825 3.18 12.05 -6.87
C LEU A 825 2.96 11.66 -8.32
N LYS A 826 3.95 11.89 -9.19
CA LYS A 826 3.85 11.65 -10.63
C LYS A 826 3.44 10.21 -11.01
N PRO A 827 3.94 9.13 -10.38
CA PRO A 827 3.49 7.78 -10.72
C PRO A 827 1.99 7.57 -10.41
N PHE A 828 1.50 8.14 -9.30
CA PHE A 828 0.08 8.11 -8.95
C PHE A 828 -0.77 8.93 -9.92
N GLU A 829 -0.30 10.12 -10.31
CA GLU A 829 -0.99 10.96 -11.29
C GLU A 829 -1.19 10.22 -12.62
N ILE A 830 -0.14 9.59 -13.15
CA ILE A 830 -0.18 8.83 -14.40
C ILE A 830 -1.18 7.67 -14.28
N ALA A 831 -1.09 6.90 -13.21
CA ALA A 831 -1.94 5.73 -12.99
C ALA A 831 -3.41 6.08 -12.76
N VAL A 832 -3.70 7.15 -12.02
CA VAL A 832 -5.07 7.64 -11.79
C VAL A 832 -5.69 8.13 -13.11
N LYS A 833 -4.96 8.93 -13.88
CA LYS A 833 -5.48 9.52 -15.14
C LYS A 833 -5.63 8.50 -16.26
N SER A 834 -4.80 7.45 -16.29
CA SER A 834 -4.71 6.55 -17.45
C SER A 834 -5.07 5.09 -17.17
N GLY A 835 -5.19 4.69 -15.90
CA GLY A 835 -5.31 3.29 -15.48
C GLY A 835 -6.70 2.82 -15.04
N GLN A 836 -7.73 3.69 -15.05
CA GLN A 836 -9.09 3.37 -14.55
C GLN A 836 -9.10 2.86 -13.10
N VAL A 837 -8.32 3.52 -12.24
CA VAL A 837 -8.18 3.17 -10.84
C VAL A 837 -9.42 3.58 -10.05
N MET A 838 -9.95 2.68 -9.22
CA MET A 838 -11.10 2.93 -8.35
C MET A 838 -10.76 2.94 -6.85
N CYS A 839 -9.53 2.58 -6.47
CA CYS A 839 -9.08 2.63 -5.08
C CYS A 839 -7.65 3.19 -4.95
N VAL A 840 -7.41 3.99 -3.90
CA VAL A 840 -6.08 4.50 -3.52
C VAL A 840 -5.91 4.31 -2.01
N MET A 841 -4.75 3.83 -1.58
CA MET A 841 -4.40 3.69 -0.16
C MET A 841 -3.49 4.82 0.25
N SER A 842 -3.92 5.60 1.26
CA SER A 842 -3.08 6.63 1.87
C SER A 842 -1.96 6.01 2.72
N ALA A 843 -0.79 6.65 2.73
CA ALA A 843 0.36 6.18 3.50
C ALA A 843 0.28 6.52 4.99
N PHE A 844 1.05 5.81 5.81
CA PHE A 844 1.16 6.09 7.24
C PHE A 844 1.90 7.40 7.58
N ASN A 845 2.90 7.77 6.78
CA ASN A 845 3.81 8.88 7.09
C ASN A 845 3.14 10.26 6.95
N LYS A 846 3.86 11.28 7.41
CA LYS A 846 3.53 12.69 7.14
C LYS A 846 4.25 13.18 5.87
N ILE A 847 3.70 14.20 5.24
CA ILE A 847 4.39 15.04 4.24
C ILE A 847 4.28 16.49 4.71
N ASN A 848 5.43 17.14 4.89
CA ASN A 848 5.53 18.53 5.35
C ASN A 848 4.61 18.84 6.55
N GLY A 849 4.54 17.90 7.50
CA GLY A 849 3.84 18.06 8.79
C GLY A 849 2.36 17.68 8.79
N LYS A 850 1.82 17.17 7.68
CA LYS A 850 0.45 16.63 7.60
C LYS A 850 0.51 15.13 7.33
N TYR A 851 -0.22 14.33 8.09
CA TYR A 851 -0.41 12.91 7.78
C TYR A 851 -1.06 12.75 6.41
N CYS A 852 -0.58 11.80 5.61
CA CYS A 852 -1.15 11.53 4.30
C CYS A 852 -2.65 11.20 4.38
N ALA A 853 -3.04 10.36 5.34
CA ALA A 853 -4.44 9.97 5.57
C ALA A 853 -5.36 11.12 6.01
N ALA A 854 -4.82 12.20 6.58
CA ALA A 854 -5.59 13.36 7.06
C ALA A 854 -5.25 14.67 6.33
N SER A 855 -4.63 14.58 5.14
CA SER A 855 -4.24 15.75 4.36
C SER A 855 -5.31 16.09 3.33
N ASP A 856 -6.07 17.15 3.61
CA ASP A 856 -7.06 17.71 2.69
C ASP A 856 -6.43 18.24 1.41
N GLU A 857 -5.23 18.79 1.49
CA GLU A 857 -4.45 19.23 0.34
C GLU A 857 -4.04 18.07 -0.57
N LEU A 858 -3.71 16.90 0.00
CA LEU A 858 -3.34 15.70 -0.76
C LEU A 858 -4.57 15.00 -1.35
N LEU A 859 -5.53 14.64 -0.50
CA LEU A 859 -6.64 13.74 -0.84
C LEU A 859 -7.80 14.47 -1.53
N THR A 860 -8.09 15.72 -1.15
CA THR A 860 -9.14 16.52 -1.79
C THR A 860 -8.56 17.51 -2.78
N GLY A 861 -7.50 18.25 -2.41
CA GLY A 861 -6.87 19.27 -3.26
C GLY A 861 -6.27 18.69 -4.54
N ILE A 862 -5.22 17.88 -4.40
CA ILE A 862 -4.50 17.31 -5.55
C ILE A 862 -5.32 16.17 -6.17
N LEU A 863 -5.59 15.10 -5.43
CA LEU A 863 -6.16 13.87 -5.98
C LEU A 863 -7.54 14.10 -6.63
N ARG A 864 -8.43 14.85 -5.98
CA ARG A 864 -9.79 15.11 -6.49
C ARG A 864 -9.91 16.43 -7.24
N GLY A 865 -9.33 17.51 -6.71
CA GLY A 865 -9.45 18.85 -7.29
C GLY A 865 -8.63 19.05 -8.56
N GLU A 866 -7.43 18.46 -8.65
CA GLU A 866 -6.54 18.61 -9.80
C GLU A 866 -6.60 17.39 -10.74
N TRP A 867 -6.69 16.17 -10.21
CA TRP A 867 -6.68 14.95 -11.02
C TRP A 867 -8.08 14.38 -11.28
N HIS A 868 -9.13 14.97 -10.69
CA HIS A 868 -10.53 14.57 -10.89
C HIS A 868 -10.82 13.10 -10.55
N TYR A 869 -10.13 12.56 -9.54
CA TYR A 869 -10.33 11.19 -9.09
C TYR A 869 -11.73 10.97 -8.47
N GLU A 870 -12.45 9.95 -8.95
CA GLU A 870 -13.81 9.62 -8.50
C GLU A 870 -13.93 8.30 -7.72
N GLY A 871 -12.85 7.52 -7.64
CA GLY A 871 -12.79 6.33 -6.79
C GLY A 871 -12.74 6.69 -5.31
N PHE A 872 -12.52 5.70 -4.45
CA PHE A 872 -12.42 5.92 -3.00
C PHE A 872 -10.98 5.80 -2.49
N VAL A 873 -10.74 6.43 -1.35
CA VAL A 873 -9.47 6.37 -0.61
C VAL A 873 -9.68 5.53 0.64
N VAL A 874 -8.72 4.65 0.92
CA VAL A 874 -8.62 3.90 2.17
C VAL A 874 -7.38 4.32 2.96
N THR A 875 -7.38 4.17 4.28
CA THR A 875 -6.12 4.16 5.04
C THR A 875 -5.31 2.90 4.74
N ASP A 876 -4.01 2.95 4.99
CA ASP A 876 -3.22 1.74 5.23
C ASP A 876 -3.68 1.04 6.53
N TRP A 877 -3.36 -0.25 6.71
CA TRP A 877 -3.83 -1.11 7.79
C TRP A 877 -2.97 -0.98 9.05
N GLY A 878 -3.42 -0.23 10.06
CA GLY A 878 -2.68 -0.07 11.32
C GLY A 878 -3.58 -0.10 12.54
N ASP A 879 -3.30 -1.01 13.48
CA ASP A 879 -4.00 -1.14 14.76
C ASP A 879 -3.14 -0.72 15.97
N PHE A 880 -1.85 -0.37 15.83
CA PHE A 880 -0.91 -0.21 16.96
C PHE A 880 -0.21 1.17 17.18
N ASP A 881 -0.44 2.25 16.42
CA ASP A 881 0.49 3.44 16.45
C ASP A 881 -0.15 4.85 16.37
N GLU A 882 0.70 5.88 16.16
CA GLU A 882 0.39 7.30 15.97
C GLU A 882 -0.34 7.54 14.64
N ILE A 883 -1.65 7.30 14.65
CA ILE A 883 -2.55 7.61 13.53
C ILE A 883 -3.35 8.89 13.78
N PRO A 884 -3.78 9.61 12.73
CA PRO A 884 -4.69 10.74 12.87
C PRO A 884 -6.04 10.34 13.48
N HIS A 885 -6.81 11.37 13.86
CA HIS A 885 -8.19 11.18 14.26
C HIS A 885 -9.05 10.77 13.06
N ALA A 886 -9.87 9.71 13.16
CA ALA A 886 -10.70 9.23 12.04
C ALA A 886 -11.60 10.31 11.41
N ALA A 887 -12.09 11.25 12.22
CA ALA A 887 -12.89 12.37 11.73
C ALA A 887 -12.10 13.34 10.84
N ASP A 888 -10.82 13.55 11.13
CA ASP A 888 -9.94 14.39 10.31
C ASP A 888 -9.59 13.71 8.98
N GLU A 889 -9.34 12.40 9.02
CA GLU A 889 -9.12 11.58 7.82
C GLU A 889 -10.34 11.62 6.90
N MET A 890 -11.53 11.33 7.44
CA MET A 890 -12.78 11.37 6.68
C MET A 890 -13.10 12.75 6.11
N ARG A 891 -12.81 13.81 6.88
CA ARG A 891 -12.98 15.19 6.42
C ARG A 891 -12.02 15.52 5.26
N ALA A 892 -10.75 15.12 5.38
CA ALA A 892 -9.71 15.34 4.38
C ALA A 892 -9.98 14.66 3.03
N GLY A 893 -10.84 13.62 3.02
CA GLY A 893 -11.19 12.86 1.81
C GLY A 893 -10.68 11.42 1.83
N ASN A 894 -10.25 10.91 2.98
CA ASN A 894 -10.04 9.49 3.19
C ASN A 894 -11.40 8.82 3.46
N ASP A 895 -11.88 8.05 2.50
CA ASP A 895 -13.28 7.65 2.51
C ASP A 895 -13.57 6.53 3.52
N MET A 896 -12.62 5.60 3.72
CA MET A 896 -12.81 4.43 4.58
C MET A 896 -11.56 4.13 5.42
N ILE A 897 -11.77 3.96 6.72
CA ILE A 897 -10.68 3.65 7.66
C ILE A 897 -10.48 2.14 7.76
N MET A 898 -9.24 1.71 7.60
CA MET A 898 -8.77 0.34 7.57
C MET A 898 -7.76 0.07 8.71
N SER A 899 -7.98 -0.91 9.59
CA SER A 899 -9.27 -1.58 9.79
C SER A 899 -10.23 -0.67 10.58
N GLY A 900 -11.50 -1.05 10.67
CA GLY A 900 -12.47 -0.40 11.56
C GLY A 900 -12.19 -0.56 13.06
N TYR A 901 -11.06 -1.17 13.43
CA TYR A 901 -10.62 -1.36 14.80
C TYR A 901 -9.19 -0.86 14.96
N HIS A 902 -8.96 -0.18 16.08
CA HIS A 902 -7.65 0.22 16.55
C HIS A 902 -7.46 -0.33 17.97
N THR A 903 -6.25 -0.67 18.38
CA THR A 903 -6.01 -1.31 19.70
C THR A 903 -6.35 -0.42 20.88
N ARG A 904 -6.39 0.90 20.67
CA ARG A 904 -6.68 1.90 21.71
C ARG A 904 -8.11 2.43 21.71
N TYR A 905 -8.83 2.34 20.60
CA TYR A 905 -10.18 2.90 20.46
C TYR A 905 -10.94 2.28 19.30
N LYS A 906 -12.27 2.35 19.34
CA LYS A 906 -13.11 1.84 18.25
C LYS A 906 -13.38 2.97 17.26
N ILE A 907 -12.99 2.76 16.00
CA ILE A 907 -13.13 3.78 14.95
C ILE A 907 -14.60 4.21 14.75
N PRO A 908 -15.59 3.29 14.73
CA PRO A 908 -17.01 3.68 14.67
C PRO A 908 -17.44 4.62 15.80
N ASP A 909 -17.00 4.38 17.04
CA ASP A 909 -17.30 5.25 18.19
C ASP A 909 -16.75 6.65 17.98
N GLN A 910 -15.50 6.70 17.54
CA GLN A 910 -14.82 7.95 17.28
C GLN A 910 -15.60 8.76 16.23
N ILE A 911 -15.95 8.16 15.08
CA ILE A 911 -16.70 8.84 14.02
C ILE A 911 -18.08 9.29 14.54
N TYR A 912 -18.85 8.39 15.18
CA TYR A 912 -20.19 8.67 15.67
C TYR A 912 -20.22 9.87 16.61
N GLN A 913 -19.32 9.92 17.59
CA GLN A 913 -19.24 11.02 18.56
C GLN A 913 -18.91 12.35 17.88
N ASN A 914 -18.06 12.35 16.85
CA ASN A 914 -17.64 13.58 16.19
C ASN A 914 -18.66 14.13 15.20
N VAL A 915 -19.51 13.28 14.61
CA VAL A 915 -20.70 13.75 13.90
C VAL A 915 -21.61 14.54 14.85
N VAL A 916 -21.80 14.06 16.09
CA VAL A 916 -22.61 14.77 17.09
C VAL A 916 -21.95 16.09 17.52
N LYS A 917 -20.63 16.10 17.71
CA LYS A 917 -19.87 17.32 18.04
C LYS A 917 -19.88 18.38 16.93
N SER A 918 -20.09 17.99 15.67
CA SER A 918 -20.14 18.96 14.55
C SER A 918 -21.23 20.01 14.74
N TYR A 919 -22.35 19.64 15.36
CA TYR A 919 -23.47 20.54 15.66
C TYR A 919 -23.16 21.57 16.76
N SER A 920 -22.12 21.35 17.56
CA SER A 920 -21.70 22.25 18.65
C SER A 920 -20.43 23.04 18.33
N GLY A 921 -19.87 22.91 17.12
CA GLY A 921 -18.69 23.67 16.67
C GLY A 921 -17.37 23.27 17.35
N GLN A 922 -17.29 22.05 17.89
CA GLN A 922 -16.08 21.54 18.53
C GLN A 922 -15.02 21.09 17.50
N PRO A 923 -13.72 21.03 17.86
CA PRO A 923 -12.66 20.51 17.00
C PRO A 923 -12.80 18.99 16.73
N HIS A 924 -12.09 18.49 15.71
CA HIS A 924 -12.10 17.08 15.26
C HIS A 924 -13.50 16.57 14.89
N THR A 925 -14.19 17.29 14.01
CA THR A 925 -15.57 16.99 13.60
C THR A 925 -15.68 16.61 12.14
N VAL A 926 -16.67 15.77 11.82
CA VAL A 926 -17.05 15.39 10.46
C VAL A 926 -18.56 15.53 10.31
N SER A 927 -19.01 16.16 9.23
CA SER A 927 -20.44 16.38 8.94
C SER A 927 -21.07 15.17 8.25
N LEU A 928 -22.40 15.05 8.34
CA LEU A 928 -23.14 13.98 7.66
C LEU A 928 -22.97 14.05 6.13
N ASP A 929 -22.88 15.25 5.55
CA ASP A 929 -22.68 15.41 4.11
C ASP A 929 -21.28 15.00 3.66
N GLN A 930 -20.26 15.17 4.51
CA GLN A 930 -18.93 14.61 4.26
C GLN A 930 -18.96 13.07 4.30
N LEU A 931 -19.67 12.46 5.25
CA LEU A 931 -19.85 11.00 5.27
C LEU A 931 -20.61 10.50 4.02
N ARG A 932 -21.66 11.21 3.59
CA ARG A 932 -22.41 10.88 2.37
C ARG A 932 -21.55 11.00 1.11
N ARG A 933 -20.71 12.04 1.02
CA ARG A 933 -19.69 12.18 -0.03
C ARG A 933 -18.78 10.95 -0.05
N ASN A 934 -18.22 10.58 1.10
CA ASN A 934 -17.31 9.45 1.20
C ASN A 934 -18.00 8.13 0.82
N ALA A 935 -19.24 7.92 1.28
CA ALA A 935 -20.05 6.76 0.88
C ALA A 935 -20.30 6.74 -0.63
N ALA A 936 -20.58 7.89 -1.25
CA ALA A 936 -20.76 7.99 -2.69
C ALA A 936 -19.50 7.57 -3.48
N HIS A 937 -18.30 7.87 -2.99
CA HIS A 937 -17.06 7.39 -3.60
C HIS A 937 -16.89 5.86 -3.49
N VAL A 938 -17.20 5.28 -2.32
CA VAL A 938 -17.16 3.81 -2.15
C VAL A 938 -18.16 3.13 -3.10
N LEU A 939 -19.36 3.70 -3.24
CA LEU A 939 -20.38 3.18 -4.15
C LEU A 939 -19.95 3.20 -5.62
N ASN A 940 -19.17 4.20 -6.07
CA ASN A 940 -18.63 4.20 -7.44
C ASN A 940 -17.84 2.93 -7.74
N THR A 941 -17.06 2.48 -6.77
CA THR A 941 -16.26 1.27 -6.91
C THR A 941 -17.10 0.00 -6.89
N ILE A 942 -18.14 -0.04 -6.03
CA ILE A 942 -19.10 -1.15 -6.05
C ILE A 942 -19.85 -1.22 -7.38
N LEU A 943 -20.27 -0.07 -7.94
CA LEU A 943 -20.97 0.01 -9.23
C LEU A 943 -20.08 -0.35 -10.42
N PHE A 944 -18.75 -0.18 -10.26
CA PHE A 944 -17.73 -0.62 -11.21
C PHE A 944 -17.50 -2.14 -11.17
N SER A 945 -17.61 -2.76 -9.98
CA SER A 945 -17.32 -4.18 -9.79
C SER A 945 -18.31 -5.10 -10.52
N ARG A 946 -17.80 -5.94 -11.43
CA ARG A 946 -18.53 -7.05 -12.06
C ARG A 946 -18.71 -8.27 -11.15
N ASN A 947 -18.18 -8.23 -9.93
CA ASN A 947 -18.59 -9.16 -8.89
C ASN A 947 -19.87 -8.68 -8.18
N ALA A 948 -20.15 -7.37 -8.19
CA ALA A 948 -21.42 -6.82 -7.71
C ALA A 948 -22.53 -6.93 -8.77
N PHE A 949 -22.22 -6.56 -10.02
CA PHE A 949 -23.16 -6.53 -11.14
C PHE A 949 -22.68 -7.39 -12.32
N THR A 950 -23.59 -7.88 -13.16
CA THR A 950 -23.28 -8.59 -14.41
C THR A 950 -23.00 -7.58 -15.54
N GLU A 951 -22.61 -8.08 -16.72
CA GLU A 951 -22.37 -7.23 -17.91
C GLU A 951 -23.66 -6.57 -18.41
N ASP A 952 -24.81 -7.22 -18.20
CA ASP A 952 -26.14 -6.68 -18.49
C ASP A 952 -26.63 -5.69 -17.42
N ASN A 953 -25.76 -5.29 -16.49
CA ASN A 953 -26.03 -4.40 -15.35
C ASN A 953 -27.04 -4.95 -14.34
N ASP A 954 -27.30 -6.26 -14.34
CA ASP A 954 -28.13 -6.91 -13.33
C ASP A 954 -27.30 -7.27 -12.10
N TYR A 955 -27.96 -7.43 -10.95
CA TYR A 955 -27.28 -7.85 -9.73
C TYR A 955 -26.73 -9.28 -9.89
N ASN A 956 -25.46 -9.52 -9.52
CA ASN A 956 -24.79 -10.79 -9.81
C ASN A 956 -25.15 -11.91 -8.81
N LEU A 957 -26.37 -12.43 -8.89
CA LEU A 957 -26.93 -13.42 -7.96
C LEU A 957 -26.11 -14.73 -7.84
N GLU A 958 -25.26 -15.07 -8.82
CA GLU A 958 -24.42 -16.28 -8.72
C GLU A 958 -23.27 -16.10 -7.71
N LYS A 959 -22.81 -14.87 -7.54
CA LYS A 959 -21.71 -14.54 -6.62
C LYS A 959 -22.20 -14.03 -5.27
N HIS A 960 -23.49 -13.77 -5.09
CA HIS A 960 -24.07 -13.36 -3.81
C HIS A 960 -25.11 -14.39 -3.34
N LEU A 961 -25.42 -14.41 -2.04
CA LEU A 961 -26.45 -15.31 -1.53
C LEU A 961 -27.82 -14.66 -1.73
N SER A 962 -28.71 -15.32 -2.48
CA SER A 962 -30.08 -14.84 -2.66
C SER A 962 -30.77 -14.67 -1.31
N HIS A 963 -31.13 -13.43 -0.97
CA HIS A 963 -31.89 -13.12 0.24
C HIS A 963 -33.39 -13.07 -0.04
N LYS A 964 -34.19 -13.62 0.89
CA LYS A 964 -35.63 -13.48 0.88
C LYS A 964 -36.00 -12.11 1.45
N LEU A 965 -37.00 -11.45 0.85
CA LEU A 965 -37.56 -10.23 1.43
C LEU A 965 -38.07 -10.53 2.84
N GLU A 966 -37.57 -9.80 3.84
CA GLU A 966 -37.89 -10.02 5.25
C GLU A 966 -37.78 -8.73 6.06
N ILE A 967 -38.73 -8.48 6.97
CA ILE A 967 -38.64 -7.37 7.92
C ILE A 967 -37.77 -7.81 9.11
N MET A 968 -36.62 -7.16 9.27
CA MET A 968 -35.65 -7.46 10.32
C MET A 968 -36.04 -6.79 11.64
N THR A 969 -36.68 -5.62 11.60
CA THR A 969 -37.14 -4.89 12.80
C THR A 969 -37.90 -5.81 13.74
N THR A 970 -37.53 -5.79 15.02
CA THR A 970 -38.14 -6.64 16.05
C THR A 970 -39.14 -5.89 16.92
N GLN A 971 -38.94 -4.58 17.11
CA GLN A 971 -39.81 -3.70 17.90
C GLN A 971 -39.72 -2.25 17.41
N LEU A 972 -40.75 -1.43 17.64
CA LEU A 972 -40.73 0.00 17.36
C LEU A 972 -40.49 0.80 18.65
N PRO A 973 -39.73 1.91 18.61
CA PRO A 973 -39.62 2.82 19.74
C PRO A 973 -40.99 3.40 20.13
N ALA A 974 -41.20 3.63 21.42
CA ALA A 974 -42.44 4.25 21.87
C ALA A 974 -42.54 5.70 21.34
N ALA A 975 -43.73 6.07 20.88
CA ALA A 975 -44.10 7.43 20.53
C ALA A 975 -44.41 8.25 21.78
N ILE A 976 -44.06 9.53 21.79
CA ILE A 976 -44.30 10.42 22.94
C ILE A 976 -45.28 11.51 22.51
N VAL A 977 -46.37 11.66 23.26
CA VAL A 977 -47.37 12.71 23.01
C VAL A 977 -46.72 14.09 23.00
N GLY A 978 -47.00 14.88 21.95
CA GLY A 978 -46.44 16.22 21.76
C GLY A 978 -45.00 16.25 21.22
N MET A 979 -44.41 15.09 20.90
CA MET A 979 -43.10 14.99 20.25
C MET A 979 -43.27 14.38 18.87
N ASP A 980 -42.67 14.99 17.86
CA ASP A 980 -42.61 14.40 16.53
C ASP A 980 -41.87 13.05 16.59
N TYR A 981 -42.50 11.98 16.13
CA TYR A 981 -41.93 10.64 16.12
C TYR A 981 -40.61 10.57 15.35
N ALA A 982 -40.42 11.43 14.34
CA ALA A 982 -39.16 11.53 13.59
C ALA A 982 -37.99 12.11 14.42
N LYS A 983 -38.28 12.77 15.54
CA LYS A 983 -37.27 13.32 16.47
C LYS A 983 -36.90 12.34 17.58
N ILE A 984 -37.76 11.35 17.82
CA ILE A 984 -37.37 10.15 18.55
C ILE A 984 -36.34 9.47 17.62
N LYS A 985 -35.19 8.99 18.13
CA LYS A 985 -34.08 8.43 17.33
C LYS A 985 -34.49 7.10 16.65
N VAL A 986 -35.55 7.10 15.87
CA VAL A 986 -36.17 5.93 15.26
C VAL A 986 -35.57 5.77 13.88
N ASN A 987 -34.78 4.71 13.71
CA ASN A 987 -34.37 4.29 12.39
C ASN A 987 -35.61 3.81 11.61
N PRO A 988 -35.67 4.00 10.28
CA PRO A 988 -36.73 3.42 9.46
C PRO A 988 -36.77 1.90 9.63
N ILE A 989 -37.96 1.30 9.45
CA ILE A 989 -38.15 -0.14 9.57
C ILE A 989 -37.13 -0.86 8.67
N VAL A 990 -36.28 -1.69 9.27
CA VAL A 990 -35.18 -2.37 8.62
C VAL A 990 -35.72 -3.59 7.91
N VAL A 991 -35.43 -3.69 6.62
CA VAL A 991 -35.75 -4.84 5.77
C VAL A 991 -34.45 -5.49 5.27
N ALA A 992 -34.43 -6.81 5.15
CA ALA A 992 -33.49 -7.52 4.32
C ALA A 992 -34.16 -7.75 2.95
N GLY A 993 -33.54 -7.23 1.90
CA GLY A 993 -34.14 -7.11 0.59
C GLY A 993 -34.03 -8.37 -0.28
N SER A 994 -34.89 -8.43 -1.29
CA SER A 994 -34.75 -9.40 -2.37
C SER A 994 -33.73 -8.88 -3.40
N GLU A 995 -32.64 -9.62 -3.63
CA GLU A 995 -31.55 -9.17 -4.51
C GLU A 995 -32.01 -8.95 -5.96
N GLY A 996 -31.66 -7.81 -6.56
CA GLY A 996 -32.10 -7.42 -7.91
C GLY A 996 -33.39 -6.58 -7.97
N ALA A 997 -34.09 -6.39 -6.86
CA ALA A 997 -35.16 -5.40 -6.76
C ALA A 997 -34.59 -3.98 -6.90
N THR A 998 -35.35 -3.04 -7.46
CA THR A 998 -34.96 -1.61 -7.55
C THR A 998 -35.45 -0.79 -6.37
N ARG A 999 -36.58 -1.19 -5.76
CA ARG A 999 -37.17 -0.50 -4.62
C ARG A 999 -38.09 -1.38 -3.77
N TYR A 1000 -38.31 -0.94 -2.54
CA TYR A 1000 -39.28 -1.50 -1.59
C TYR A 1000 -40.25 -0.43 -1.11
N THR A 1001 -41.51 -0.81 -0.85
CA THR A 1001 -42.52 0.08 -0.26
C THR A 1001 -43.10 -0.53 1.00
N PHE A 1002 -43.18 0.26 2.07
CA PHE A 1002 -43.79 -0.12 3.34
C PHE A 1002 -45.25 0.31 3.44
N SER A 1003 -46.06 -0.52 4.08
CA SER A 1003 -47.47 -0.25 4.37
C SER A 1003 -47.94 -0.99 5.63
N ILE A 1004 -49.14 -0.64 6.11
CA ILE A 1004 -49.82 -1.42 7.16
C ILE A 1004 -50.67 -2.48 6.47
N GLY A 1005 -50.35 -3.75 6.73
CA GLY A 1005 -51.04 -4.92 6.18
C GLY A 1005 -52.39 -5.18 6.85
N ALA A 1006 -53.26 -5.90 6.14
CA ALA A 1006 -54.58 -6.27 6.63
C ALA A 1006 -54.47 -7.26 7.82
N GLY A 1007 -55.03 -6.89 8.98
CA GLY A 1007 -55.10 -7.76 10.17
C GLY A 1007 -54.33 -7.26 11.40
N GLY A 1008 -53.63 -6.13 11.32
CA GLY A 1008 -53.13 -5.39 12.48
C GLY A 1008 -54.01 -4.19 12.84
N ASP A 1009 -53.69 -3.54 13.96
CA ASP A 1009 -54.30 -2.27 14.35
C ASP A 1009 -53.92 -1.15 13.34
N PRO A 1010 -54.79 -0.16 13.10
CA PRO A 1010 -54.42 1.01 12.33
C PRO A 1010 -53.34 1.82 13.07
N LEU A 1011 -52.51 2.53 12.31
CA LEU A 1011 -51.57 3.49 12.89
C LEU A 1011 -52.35 4.63 13.59
N PRO A 1012 -51.86 5.17 14.72
CA PRO A 1012 -52.48 6.32 15.37
C PRO A 1012 -52.71 7.48 14.39
N ALA A 1013 -53.80 8.23 14.54
CA ALA A 1013 -54.27 9.16 13.51
C ALA A 1013 -53.30 10.32 13.24
N ALA A 1014 -52.53 10.71 14.25
CA ALA A 1014 -51.51 11.75 14.12
C ALA A 1014 -50.15 11.25 13.62
N LEU A 1015 -50.01 9.93 13.39
CA LEU A 1015 -48.81 9.31 12.83
C LEU A 1015 -49.05 8.86 11.39
N SER A 1016 -47.97 8.82 10.61
CA SER A 1016 -47.99 8.36 9.22
C SER A 1016 -46.77 7.48 8.96
N LEU A 1017 -47.02 6.29 8.43
CA LEU A 1017 -45.98 5.40 7.89
C LEU A 1017 -45.79 5.77 6.42
N HIS A 1018 -44.57 6.18 6.08
CA HIS A 1018 -44.18 6.48 4.71
C HIS A 1018 -43.72 5.22 3.99
N GLY A 1019 -43.75 5.25 2.66
CA GLY A 1019 -43.36 4.10 1.86
C GLY A 1019 -41.88 3.73 1.98
N ASN A 1020 -41.02 4.63 2.48
CA ASN A 1020 -39.64 4.32 2.85
C ASN A 1020 -39.47 3.64 4.22
N GLY A 1021 -40.57 3.34 4.92
CA GLY A 1021 -40.58 2.70 6.23
C GLY A 1021 -40.32 3.63 7.41
N SER A 1022 -40.17 4.94 7.18
CA SER A 1022 -40.13 5.94 8.24
C SER A 1022 -41.53 6.23 8.78
N ILE A 1023 -41.61 6.53 10.07
CA ILE A 1023 -42.85 6.99 10.71
C ILE A 1023 -42.64 8.43 11.14
N THR A 1024 -43.57 9.32 10.80
CA THR A 1024 -43.52 10.73 11.21
C THR A 1024 -44.84 11.14 11.82
N GLY A 1025 -44.85 12.30 12.47
CA GLY A 1025 -46.07 12.88 13.01
C GLY A 1025 -45.98 13.02 14.52
N MET A 1026 -46.85 13.83 15.08
CA MET A 1026 -46.81 14.20 16.49
C MET A 1026 -48.03 13.61 17.19
N PRO A 1027 -47.89 12.53 17.98
CA PRO A 1027 -49.01 11.91 18.67
C PRO A 1027 -49.72 12.91 19.58
N ALA A 1028 -51.05 12.88 19.58
CA ALA A 1028 -51.88 13.66 20.46
C ALA A 1028 -52.33 12.82 21.68
N PRO A 1029 -52.84 13.43 22.77
CA PRO A 1029 -53.29 12.69 23.95
C PRO A 1029 -54.33 11.59 23.66
N GLU A 1030 -55.13 11.76 22.62
CA GLU A 1030 -56.10 10.78 22.11
C GLU A 1030 -55.46 9.53 21.47
N ASP A 1031 -54.18 9.59 21.10
CA ASP A 1031 -53.45 8.47 20.49
C ASP A 1031 -52.83 7.52 21.53
N LEU A 1032 -52.98 7.76 22.84
CA LEU A 1032 -52.40 6.92 23.91
C LEU A 1032 -52.83 5.45 23.83
N GLY A 1033 -51.87 4.53 23.91
CA GLY A 1033 -52.15 3.09 23.92
C GLY A 1033 -51.04 2.26 23.27
N LYS A 1034 -51.28 0.94 23.21
CA LYS A 1034 -50.41 -0.02 22.51
C LYS A 1034 -51.12 -0.49 21.24
N TYR A 1035 -50.41 -0.41 20.12
CA TYR A 1035 -50.91 -0.74 18.78
C TYR A 1035 -50.10 -1.91 18.23
N LYS A 1036 -50.77 -3.00 17.86
CA LYS A 1036 -50.15 -4.15 17.19
C LYS A 1036 -50.25 -3.97 15.68
N LEU A 1037 -49.24 -3.33 15.12
CA LEU A 1037 -49.15 -3.04 13.70
C LEU A 1037 -48.70 -4.30 12.95
N LEU A 1038 -49.44 -4.72 11.92
CA LEU A 1038 -48.94 -5.70 10.97
C LEU A 1038 -48.22 -4.94 9.86
N VAL A 1039 -46.91 -4.77 9.98
CA VAL A 1039 -46.14 -4.05 8.95
C VAL A 1039 -45.91 -4.98 7.76
N GLN A 1040 -46.14 -4.45 6.57
CA GLN A 1040 -45.89 -5.11 5.30
C GLN A 1040 -44.81 -4.35 4.51
N VAL A 1041 -43.95 -5.09 3.84
CA VAL A 1041 -43.03 -4.58 2.82
C VAL A 1041 -43.23 -5.37 1.52
N GLU A 1042 -43.26 -4.66 0.41
CA GLU A 1042 -43.38 -5.22 -0.94
C GLU A 1042 -42.24 -4.70 -1.82
N ASP A 1043 -41.62 -5.58 -2.61
CA ASP A 1043 -40.65 -5.20 -3.62
C ASP A 1043 -41.30 -4.99 -5.00
N ASP A 1044 -40.58 -4.34 -5.91
CA ASP A 1044 -41.02 -4.07 -7.28
C ASP A 1044 -41.15 -5.33 -8.17
N ARG A 1045 -40.90 -6.52 -7.62
CA ARG A 1045 -41.08 -7.82 -8.28
C ARG A 1045 -42.26 -8.60 -7.70
N GLY A 1046 -43.02 -7.99 -6.79
CA GLY A 1046 -44.21 -8.58 -6.18
C GLY A 1046 -43.93 -9.55 -5.04
N ASN A 1047 -42.69 -9.60 -4.52
CA ASN A 1047 -42.41 -10.31 -3.29
C ASN A 1047 -42.93 -9.49 -2.10
N VAL A 1048 -43.57 -10.16 -1.15
CA VAL A 1048 -44.17 -9.52 0.02
C VAL A 1048 -43.65 -10.20 1.29
N ALA A 1049 -43.33 -9.40 2.30
CA ALA A 1049 -43.04 -9.86 3.65
C ALA A 1049 -43.87 -9.06 4.67
N THR A 1050 -44.31 -9.74 5.73
CA THR A 1050 -45.11 -9.13 6.79
C THR A 1050 -44.53 -9.48 8.16
N LYS A 1051 -44.59 -8.56 9.10
CA LYS A 1051 -44.17 -8.80 10.49
C LYS A 1051 -45.02 -7.99 11.46
N PRO A 1052 -45.56 -8.62 12.52
CA PRO A 1052 -46.23 -7.88 13.59
C PRO A 1052 -45.19 -7.12 14.42
N LEU A 1053 -45.39 -5.81 14.58
CA LEU A 1053 -44.59 -4.92 15.43
C LEU A 1053 -45.52 -4.22 16.43
N GLU A 1054 -45.04 -4.00 17.65
CA GLU A 1054 -45.77 -3.24 18.66
C GLU A 1054 -45.27 -1.79 18.69
N LEU A 1055 -46.19 -0.83 18.62
CA LEU A 1055 -45.95 0.59 18.84
C LEU A 1055 -46.70 1.03 20.10
N GLU A 1056 -45.98 1.56 21.07
CA GLU A 1056 -46.58 2.18 22.26
C GLU A 1056 -46.60 3.70 22.10
N VAL A 1057 -47.75 4.35 22.31
CA VAL A 1057 -47.88 5.80 22.42
C VAL A 1057 -48.07 6.14 23.89
N ALA A 1058 -47.11 6.85 24.46
CA ALA A 1058 -47.07 7.18 25.89
C ALA A 1058 -47.06 8.70 26.13
N ASN A 1059 -47.58 9.12 27.28
CA ASN A 1059 -47.45 10.51 27.73
C ASN A 1059 -46.03 10.78 28.24
N GLN A 1060 -45.54 12.01 28.10
CA GLN A 1060 -44.28 12.45 28.73
C GLN A 1060 -44.21 12.05 30.21
N LYS A 1061 -45.31 12.14 30.98
CA LYS A 1061 -45.34 11.81 32.41
C LYS A 1061 -45.34 10.32 32.74
N GLU A 1062 -45.80 9.45 31.84
CA GLU A 1062 -45.75 7.98 32.05
C GLU A 1062 -44.36 7.46 31.73
N LYS A 1063 -43.69 8.03 30.70
CA LYS A 1063 -42.27 7.79 30.48
C LYS A 1063 -41.34 8.57 31.40
N VAL A 1064 -41.71 9.65 32.11
CA VAL A 1064 -40.82 10.21 33.15
C VAL A 1064 -40.58 9.19 34.29
N LYS A 1065 -41.46 8.19 34.49
CA LYS A 1065 -41.19 7.05 35.40
C LYS A 1065 -40.32 5.95 34.79
N ASP A 1066 -40.26 5.86 33.47
CA ASP A 1066 -39.40 4.92 32.72
C ASP A 1066 -38.18 5.61 32.07
N GLN A 1067 -38.06 6.94 32.13
CA GLN A 1067 -37.02 7.81 31.57
C GLN A 1067 -36.25 8.54 32.67
N GLU A 1068 -36.79 8.72 33.90
CA GLU A 1068 -35.90 8.84 35.08
C GLU A 1068 -35.14 7.51 35.33
N ASN A 1069 -35.55 6.41 34.67
CA ASN A 1069 -34.88 5.11 34.61
C ASN A 1069 -34.20 4.78 33.25
N ASP A 1070 -34.18 5.71 32.28
CA ASP A 1070 -33.59 5.47 30.93
C ASP A 1070 -32.80 6.69 30.40
N GLU A 1071 -32.86 7.86 31.04
CA GLU A 1071 -31.93 8.99 30.80
C GLU A 1071 -30.68 8.99 31.70
N THR A 1072 -30.59 8.10 32.70
CA THR A 1072 -29.32 7.77 33.38
C THR A 1072 -28.67 6.47 32.85
N THR A 1073 -29.35 5.72 31.98
CA THR A 1073 -28.96 4.35 31.58
C THR A 1073 -28.66 4.17 30.08
N LYS A 1074 -28.35 5.26 29.37
CA LYS A 1074 -27.66 5.21 28.05
C LYS A 1074 -26.48 6.18 27.93
N ALA A 1075 -25.85 6.53 29.06
CA ALA A 1075 -24.41 6.77 29.08
C ALA A 1075 -23.68 5.43 29.21
N ALA A 1076 -23.97 4.49 28.30
CA ALA A 1076 -23.16 3.29 28.12
C ALA A 1076 -21.85 3.74 27.46
N GLN A 1077 -20.93 4.19 28.32
CA GLN A 1077 -19.53 3.86 28.14
C GLN A 1077 -19.46 2.35 27.87
N LEU A 1078 -19.18 1.98 26.62
CA LEU A 1078 -18.36 0.81 26.39
C LEU A 1078 -17.06 0.97 27.19
N PRO A 1079 -16.51 -0.14 27.70
CA PRO A 1079 -15.83 -0.18 28.99
C PRO A 1079 -14.51 0.60 28.92
N VAL A 1080 -14.53 1.84 29.39
CA VAL A 1080 -13.33 2.45 29.94
C VAL A 1080 -13.30 1.99 31.38
N ASP A 1081 -12.36 1.12 31.70
CA ASP A 1081 -12.05 0.62 33.03
C ASP A 1081 -11.67 1.80 33.94
N ARG A 1082 -12.66 2.57 34.42
CA ARG A 1082 -12.47 3.59 35.44
C ARG A 1082 -12.79 2.94 36.77
N GLY A 1083 -11.76 2.84 37.61
CA GLY A 1083 -11.91 2.41 39.00
C GLY A 1083 -12.95 3.25 39.75
N LEU A 1084 -13.47 2.70 40.85
CA LEU A 1084 -14.50 3.30 41.69
C LEU A 1084 -13.97 4.60 42.33
N MET A 1085 -14.65 5.72 42.12
CA MET A 1085 -14.29 7.06 42.60
C MET A 1085 -15.33 7.62 43.57
N LEU A 1086 -14.93 8.38 44.58
CA LEU A 1086 -15.83 9.02 45.56
C LEU A 1086 -15.89 10.55 45.33
N ASP A 1087 -17.09 11.13 45.46
CA ASP A 1087 -17.39 12.57 45.38
C ASP A 1087 -17.97 13.07 46.72
N PRO A 1088 -17.52 14.21 47.29
CA PRO A 1088 -16.41 15.04 46.83
C PRO A 1088 -15.09 14.24 46.68
N PRO A 1089 -14.13 14.67 45.84
CA PRO A 1089 -12.90 13.92 45.62
C PRO A 1089 -12.05 13.81 46.90
N ASP A 1090 -11.19 12.80 46.97
CA ASP A 1090 -10.28 12.53 48.10
C ASP A 1090 -9.50 13.79 48.56
N ASN A 1091 -9.35 13.95 49.86
CA ASN A 1091 -8.83 15.11 50.60
C ASN A 1091 -9.70 16.39 50.56
N SER A 1092 -10.96 16.30 50.15
CA SER A 1092 -11.87 17.45 50.22
C SER A 1092 -12.19 17.87 51.66
N GLU A 1093 -12.27 19.18 51.89
CA GLU A 1093 -12.58 19.76 53.20
C GLU A 1093 -14.10 19.92 53.40
N LEU A 1094 -14.62 19.31 54.46
CA LEU A 1094 -16.02 19.39 54.86
C LEU A 1094 -16.15 20.32 56.06
N LYS A 1095 -17.02 21.34 56.02
CA LYS A 1095 -17.09 22.37 57.09
C LYS A 1095 -18.40 22.31 57.85
N ALA A 1096 -18.32 22.03 59.15
CA ALA A 1096 -19.45 22.06 60.08
C ALA A 1096 -19.23 23.12 61.17
N THR A 1097 -20.33 23.55 61.82
CA THR A 1097 -20.30 24.55 62.89
C THR A 1097 -21.09 24.05 64.09
N ILE A 1098 -20.55 24.22 65.30
CA ILE A 1098 -21.19 23.76 66.54
C ILE A 1098 -22.62 24.32 66.66
N GLY A 1099 -23.56 23.46 67.05
CA GLY A 1099 -24.97 23.79 67.25
C GLY A 1099 -25.79 24.01 65.98
N LYS A 1100 -25.17 24.06 64.78
CA LYS A 1100 -25.86 24.17 63.49
C LYS A 1100 -26.04 22.81 62.84
N ALA A 1101 -27.14 22.65 62.10
CA ALA A 1101 -27.37 21.45 61.31
C ALA A 1101 -26.33 21.37 60.19
N PHE A 1102 -25.61 20.27 60.15
CA PHE A 1102 -24.65 19.93 59.12
C PHE A 1102 -25.11 18.66 58.40
N SER A 1103 -24.94 18.65 57.08
CA SER A 1103 -25.26 17.49 56.25
C SER A 1103 -24.37 17.54 55.02
N ARG A 1104 -23.58 16.48 54.82
CA ARG A 1104 -22.75 16.30 53.63
C ARG A 1104 -22.79 14.85 53.20
N ARG A 1105 -23.23 14.64 51.96
CA ARG A 1105 -23.25 13.32 51.33
C ARG A 1105 -21.95 13.10 50.56
N ILE A 1106 -21.41 11.91 50.72
CA ILE A 1106 -20.32 11.34 49.93
C ILE A 1106 -20.95 10.25 49.08
N THR A 1107 -20.70 10.30 47.77
CA THR A 1107 -21.27 9.37 46.79
C THR A 1107 -20.15 8.75 45.96
N ALA A 1108 -20.22 7.45 45.72
CA ALA A 1108 -19.34 6.76 44.79
C ALA A 1108 -19.93 6.82 43.37
N SER A 1109 -19.03 6.92 42.40
CA SER A 1109 -19.32 6.90 40.97
C SER A 1109 -18.19 6.15 40.26
N GLY A 1110 -18.49 5.52 39.12
CA GLY A 1110 -17.59 4.55 38.51
C GLY A 1110 -17.67 3.21 39.23
N GLY A 1111 -17.70 2.13 38.45
CA GLY A 1111 -18.09 0.80 38.92
C GLY A 1111 -18.96 0.08 37.89
N THR A 1112 -19.22 -1.21 38.10
CA THR A 1112 -20.02 -2.05 37.19
C THR A 1112 -21.50 -2.14 37.57
N VAL A 1113 -21.88 -1.59 38.73
CA VAL A 1113 -23.26 -1.55 39.24
C VAL A 1113 -23.56 -0.19 39.89
N GLU A 1114 -24.83 0.19 39.92
CA GLU A 1114 -25.30 1.51 40.42
C GLU A 1114 -25.60 1.52 41.94
N SER A 1115 -25.31 0.43 42.66
CA SER A 1115 -25.61 0.28 44.09
C SER A 1115 -24.34 0.06 44.90
N PHE A 1116 -24.04 1.01 45.80
CA PHE A 1116 -22.86 0.98 46.66
C PHE A 1116 -23.27 0.97 48.14
N SER A 1117 -22.53 0.19 48.91
CA SER A 1117 -22.53 0.24 50.37
C SER A 1117 -21.42 1.19 50.82
N TYR A 1118 -21.74 2.06 51.77
CA TYR A 1118 -20.79 3.03 52.31
C TYR A 1118 -20.56 2.74 53.78
N THR A 1119 -19.30 2.64 54.17
CA THR A 1119 -18.90 2.48 55.56
C THR A 1119 -17.79 3.46 55.89
N LEU A 1120 -17.70 3.87 57.16
CA LEU A 1120 -16.47 4.48 57.65
C LEU A 1120 -15.41 3.39 57.71
N SER A 1121 -14.28 3.61 57.03
CA SER A 1121 -13.17 2.67 57.06
C SER A 1121 -12.58 2.60 58.47
N PRO A 1122 -11.99 1.46 58.91
CA PRO A 1122 -11.46 1.33 60.27
C PRO A 1122 -10.36 2.34 60.64
N ASN A 1123 -9.73 2.99 59.65
CA ASN A 1123 -8.74 4.04 59.82
C ASN A 1123 -9.33 5.47 59.82
N SER A 1124 -10.65 5.62 59.74
CA SER A 1124 -11.35 6.89 59.92
C SER A 1124 -11.36 7.31 61.39
N ASP A 1125 -11.20 8.60 61.66
CA ASP A 1125 -11.51 9.16 62.97
C ASP A 1125 -13.00 8.94 63.30
N ALA A 1126 -13.31 8.84 64.59
CA ALA A 1126 -14.70 8.86 65.05
C ALA A 1126 -15.31 10.23 64.74
N LEU A 1127 -16.56 10.25 64.26
CA LEU A 1127 -17.27 11.50 64.04
C LEU A 1127 -17.49 12.25 65.36
N PRO A 1128 -17.39 13.59 65.35
CA PRO A 1128 -17.65 14.40 66.54
C PRO A 1128 -19.06 14.20 67.06
N GLN A 1129 -19.21 14.27 68.38
CA GLN A 1129 -20.48 14.01 69.05
C GLN A 1129 -21.60 14.91 68.49
N GLY A 1130 -22.71 14.29 68.12
CA GLY A 1130 -23.84 14.95 67.45
C GLY A 1130 -23.85 14.84 65.92
N LEU A 1131 -22.80 14.31 65.29
CA LEU A 1131 -22.80 13.87 63.88
C LEU A 1131 -22.85 12.34 63.78
N ILE A 1132 -23.55 11.84 62.77
CA ILE A 1132 -23.63 10.41 62.44
C ILE A 1132 -23.28 10.18 60.97
N PHE A 1133 -22.76 8.99 60.66
CA PHE A 1133 -22.57 8.52 59.28
C PHE A 1133 -23.55 7.40 58.98
N GLN A 1134 -24.36 7.58 57.94
CA GLN A 1134 -25.25 6.53 57.45
C GLN A 1134 -25.30 6.58 55.93
N ASP A 1135 -24.94 5.47 55.29
CA ASP A 1135 -25.04 5.26 53.84
C ASP A 1135 -24.48 6.44 53.02
N GLY A 1136 -23.25 6.84 53.32
CA GLY A 1136 -22.53 7.91 52.62
C GLY A 1136 -22.85 9.32 53.17
N LEU A 1137 -23.83 9.47 54.06
CA LEU A 1137 -24.23 10.77 54.59
C LEU A 1137 -23.65 11.02 55.98
N ILE A 1138 -22.79 12.05 56.12
CA ILE A 1138 -22.44 12.62 57.42
C ILE A 1138 -23.47 13.71 57.72
N SER A 1139 -24.27 13.54 58.78
CA SER A 1139 -25.27 14.54 59.15
C SER A 1139 -25.54 14.62 60.65
N GLY A 1140 -26.06 15.76 61.10
CA GLY A 1140 -26.40 16.00 62.51
C GLY A 1140 -26.09 17.43 62.96
N LYS A 1141 -25.94 17.65 64.26
CA LYS A 1141 -25.54 18.93 64.86
C LYS A 1141 -24.36 18.71 65.80
N PRO A 1142 -23.14 19.18 65.48
CA PRO A 1142 -22.00 19.01 66.37
C PRO A 1142 -22.26 19.67 67.73
N GLU A 1143 -21.99 18.95 68.81
CA GLU A 1143 -22.23 19.42 70.18
C GLU A 1143 -21.10 20.36 70.67
N PRO A 1144 -21.37 21.26 71.65
CA PRO A 1144 -20.34 22.10 72.24
C PRO A 1144 -19.15 21.29 72.78
N GLY A 1145 -17.92 21.73 72.49
CA GLY A 1145 -16.69 21.02 72.86
C GLY A 1145 -16.13 20.07 71.79
N THR A 1146 -16.74 20.02 70.60
CA THR A 1146 -16.31 19.18 69.46
C THR A 1146 -15.60 19.96 68.34
N ALA A 1147 -15.11 21.18 68.62
CA ALA A 1147 -14.38 21.98 67.64
C ALA A 1147 -13.02 21.33 67.34
N GLY A 1148 -12.68 21.19 66.06
CA GLY A 1148 -11.47 20.47 65.65
C GLY A 1148 -11.49 20.05 64.19
N VAL A 1149 -10.46 19.30 63.80
CA VAL A 1149 -10.32 18.73 62.45
C VAL A 1149 -10.26 17.21 62.59
N TYR A 1150 -11.15 16.52 61.88
CA TYR A 1150 -11.31 15.07 61.90
C TYR A 1150 -11.02 14.50 60.51
N SER A 1151 -10.19 13.45 60.44
CA SER A 1151 -9.87 12.75 59.20
C SER A 1151 -10.87 11.61 58.99
N ILE A 1152 -11.87 11.83 58.14
CA ILE A 1152 -12.95 10.88 57.91
C ILE A 1152 -12.66 10.09 56.64
N VAL A 1153 -12.47 8.78 56.76
CA VAL A 1153 -12.21 7.91 55.61
C VAL A 1153 -13.46 7.10 55.30
N VAL A 1154 -14.00 7.29 54.09
CA VAL A 1154 -15.19 6.58 53.63
C VAL A 1154 -14.78 5.53 52.61
N ARG A 1155 -15.21 4.29 52.85
CA ARG A 1155 -15.15 3.21 51.87
C ARG A 1155 -16.49 3.07 51.18
N ALA A 1156 -16.46 3.01 49.85
CA ALA A 1156 -17.57 2.50 49.06
C ALA A 1156 -17.24 1.13 48.49
N SER A 1157 -18.21 0.22 48.56
CA SER A 1157 -18.10 -1.13 47.98
C SER A 1157 -19.36 -1.46 47.20
N GLU A 1158 -19.22 -2.05 46.02
CA GLU A 1158 -20.34 -2.49 45.19
C GLU A 1158 -21.18 -3.57 45.90
N ILE A 1159 -22.51 -3.45 45.82
CA ILE A 1159 -23.44 -4.43 46.41
C ILE A 1159 -23.87 -5.41 45.31
N GLY A 1160 -23.60 -6.71 45.49
CA GLY A 1160 -24.16 -7.80 44.68
C GLY A 1160 -23.38 -8.21 43.42
N GLY A 1161 -22.16 -7.67 43.19
CA GLY A 1161 -21.25 -8.06 42.10
C GLY A 1161 -19.83 -8.41 42.59
N SER A 1162 -18.93 -8.82 41.68
CA SER A 1162 -17.54 -9.19 41.99
C SER A 1162 -16.77 -8.07 42.73
N PHE A 1163 -16.22 -8.40 43.92
CA PHE A 1163 -15.58 -7.53 44.93
C PHE A 1163 -14.72 -6.33 44.41
N ARG A 1164 -15.33 -5.17 44.11
CA ARG A 1164 -14.64 -3.88 43.90
C ARG A 1164 -14.98 -2.89 45.02
N SER A 1165 -13.98 -2.23 45.59
CA SER A 1165 -14.14 -1.20 46.63
C SER A 1165 -13.09 -0.10 46.51
N SER A 1166 -13.43 1.14 46.86
CA SER A 1166 -12.51 2.28 46.91
C SER A 1166 -12.69 3.06 48.21
N GLU A 1167 -11.61 3.68 48.68
CA GLU A 1167 -11.57 4.47 49.91
C GLU A 1167 -11.09 5.89 49.59
N ALA A 1168 -11.73 6.89 50.19
CA ALA A 1168 -11.30 8.28 50.12
C ALA A 1168 -11.36 8.91 51.51
N GLY A 1169 -10.32 9.67 51.85
CA GLY A 1169 -10.20 10.48 53.05
C GLY A 1169 -10.77 11.89 52.86
N TYR A 1170 -11.37 12.42 53.91
CA TYR A 1170 -11.98 13.73 53.95
C TYR A 1170 -11.54 14.47 55.20
N ARG A 1171 -11.36 15.77 55.08
CA ARG A 1171 -11.00 16.62 56.21
C ARG A 1171 -12.25 17.32 56.74
N LEU A 1172 -12.89 16.78 57.78
CA LEU A 1172 -14.04 17.41 58.43
C LEU A 1172 -13.57 18.44 59.46
N VAL A 1173 -13.75 19.73 59.17
CA VAL A 1173 -13.45 20.84 60.06
C VAL A 1173 -14.73 21.28 60.77
N VAL A 1174 -14.77 21.13 62.10
CA VAL A 1174 -15.82 21.66 62.96
C VAL A 1174 -15.32 22.94 63.61
N SER A 1175 -15.94 24.07 63.25
CA SER A 1175 -15.67 25.37 63.89
C SER A 1175 -16.65 25.64 65.03
N GLU A 1176 -16.24 26.52 65.95
CA GLU A 1176 -17.17 27.14 66.92
C GLU A 1176 -18.33 27.87 66.23
#